data_AF-A0A1H7HD92-F1
#
_entry.id   AF-A0A1H7HD92-F1
#
_cell.length_a   1.000
_cell.length_b   1.000
_cell.length_c   1.000
_cell.angle_alpha   90.00
_cell.angle_beta   90.00
_cell.angle_gamma   90.00
#
_symmetry.space_group_name_H-M   'P 1'
#
loop_
_entity.id
_entity.type
_entity.pdbx_description
1 polymer ?
#
loop_
_entity_poly.entity_id
_entity_poly.type
_entity_poly.pdbx_seq_one_letter_code
_entity_poly.pdbx_strand_id
1 'polypeptide(L)'
;MLFGLDGVEIGLIIVFLCLFGGILSGFPVAFAIGGAGVVAFAIIAGLDSAGILVHQAIDTGSEGYRSVVASGVRPDAISIFRYPDLPRVAQPVFPLGWEVALDRNVSFVVNRINERVLAGTSIETLLAVLMFVMMGITLERSKIANDLLTTMARVFGPLPGGLAVSVVVVGTFLAASTGIVGATVVTMGLLSLPTMLRAGYSPQLATGVIAASGTLGQIIPPSIVIVLLGTLAADLYSVAQENRAQLAGCTDALTYLGEPAVVSVGTLFQAALLPGVLLALLYGLYAFGYALVNPSKAPAVQIAAGVRGEVITRSESFTWFLGVPVAIIAGVILLSSLGIVGPQDLIIDSFTDQGESASLRTNVSEMCKAAMIELHGQSAWDAAVAQQAAIDAAGGVVESVRLTAEEIAQLRIEKEANAAPIGTGVATIAVMLGLVLVVARGVAPSASRAPLLVGGLGIVLALLVDILLIQPSTSSGATFLLLLIPFGMTFYGCAHGAVRMAKNELIRVVFPPLVLIVAVLGSILGGITNPTPAAALGAGGAIMLAAYRKLRDQDRSPRIIIIATLAVGLAILMGINFDLRINQSGVSFESWLAFFIAYAAYLYAVFGLLFACWVLYTGGVLTPVVRETAKVTSMVFTILIGSQLLNLVVISFGGEHYIQEFLKSFDNEVKVFLIVMLVLFILGFVLDFLEIIYIVIPIVGPVIYGGTFDPKWVTIMIAVNLQTSFLTPPFGFALFYLRGVAPKEVTTGHIYRGVVPFVLIQVAGLAILWFFPQIVTILPALMPN
;
A
#
# COMPACT_ATOMS: atom_id res chain seq x y z
N MET A 1 23.88 14.17 38.19
CA MET A 1 24.14 13.03 37.28
C MET A 1 24.12 11.76 38.10
N LEU A 2 23.12 10.92 37.88
CA LEU A 2 22.98 9.62 38.57
C LEU A 2 23.57 8.55 37.65
N PHE A 3 24.53 7.75 38.14
CA PHE A 3 25.37 6.83 37.35
C PHE A 3 26.20 7.47 36.21
N GLY A 4 26.45 8.79 36.25
CA GLY A 4 27.19 9.49 35.19
C GLY A 4 26.38 9.77 33.91
N LEU A 5 25.08 9.46 33.94
CA LEU A 5 24.15 9.72 32.84
C LEU A 5 23.43 11.06 33.04
N ASP A 6 23.04 11.65 31.91
CA ASP A 6 22.23 12.86 31.88
C ASP A 6 20.80 12.59 32.35
N GLY A 7 20.14 13.59 32.93
CA GLY A 7 18.77 13.45 33.44
C GLY A 7 17.78 13.00 32.36
N VAL A 8 17.99 13.42 31.11
CA VAL A 8 17.17 13.04 29.96
C VAL A 8 17.41 11.57 29.56
N GLU A 9 18.66 11.09 29.59
CA GLU A 9 19.00 9.70 29.29
C GLU A 9 18.37 8.75 30.32
N ILE A 10 18.43 9.10 31.60
CA ILE A 10 17.79 8.33 32.67
C ILE A 10 16.27 8.34 32.49
N GLY A 11 15.69 9.48 32.11
CA GLY A 11 14.27 9.59 31.74
C GLY A 11 13.89 8.64 30.61
N LEU A 12 14.67 8.60 29.53
CA LEU A 12 14.47 7.64 28.43
C LEU A 12 14.56 6.19 28.92
N ILE A 13 15.56 5.85 29.74
CA ILE A 13 15.71 4.51 30.31
C ILE A 13 14.49 4.14 31.16
N ILE A 14 13.99 5.04 32.01
CA ILE A 14 12.79 4.82 32.82
C ILE A 14 11.58 4.55 31.91
N VAL A 15 11.37 5.37 30.88
CA VAL A 15 10.29 5.18 29.91
C VAL A 15 10.40 3.80 29.24
N PHE A 16 11.59 3.43 28.77
CA PHE A 16 11.84 2.13 28.15
C PHE A 16 11.60 0.99 29.13
N LEU A 17 12.08 1.07 30.37
CA LEU A 17 11.87 0.03 31.37
C LEU A 17 10.39 -0.13 31.75
N CYS A 18 9.66 0.97 31.90
CA CYS A 18 8.21 0.95 32.15
C CYS A 18 7.45 0.33 30.96
N LEU A 19 7.81 0.71 29.73
CA LEU A 19 7.18 0.18 28.52
C LEU A 19 7.44 -1.32 28.37
N PHE A 20 8.71 -1.73 28.44
CA PHE A 20 9.10 -3.13 28.32
C PHE A 20 8.57 -3.97 29.48
N GLY A 21 8.63 -3.46 30.72
CA GLY A 21 8.05 -4.11 31.88
C GLY A 21 6.54 -4.33 31.73
N GLY A 22 5.82 -3.32 31.24
CA GLY A 22 4.40 -3.41 30.93
C GLY A 22 4.09 -4.48 29.87
N ILE A 23 4.83 -4.49 28.76
CA ILE A 23 4.63 -5.45 27.67
C ILE A 23 5.01 -6.88 28.10
N LEU A 24 6.15 -7.06 28.76
CA LEU A 24 6.64 -8.37 29.22
C LEU A 24 5.78 -8.97 30.34
N SER A 25 5.04 -8.15 31.08
CA SER A 25 4.07 -8.64 32.08
C SER A 25 2.87 -9.38 31.47
N GLY A 26 2.72 -9.35 30.13
CA GLY A 26 1.57 -9.92 29.43
C GLY A 26 0.33 -9.03 29.47
N PHE A 27 0.46 -7.80 29.98
CA PHE A 27 -0.59 -6.80 29.92
C PHE A 27 -0.87 -6.42 28.45
N PRO A 28 -2.13 -6.18 28.05
CA PRO A 28 -2.41 -5.82 26.66
C PRO A 28 -1.64 -4.56 26.27
N VAL A 29 -0.86 -4.66 25.20
CA VAL A 29 0.14 -3.66 24.81
C VAL A 29 -0.46 -2.26 24.69
N ALA A 30 -1.67 -2.16 24.15
CA ALA A 30 -2.40 -0.91 24.01
C ALA A 30 -2.55 -0.13 25.34
N PHE A 31 -2.78 -0.83 26.45
CA PHE A 31 -2.85 -0.22 27.78
C PHE A 31 -1.47 -0.10 28.44
N ALA A 32 -0.55 -1.03 28.14
CA ALA A 32 0.82 -0.97 28.64
C ALA A 32 1.53 0.32 28.19
N ILE A 33 1.30 0.78 26.96
CA ILE A 33 1.91 2.01 26.43
C ILE A 33 1.44 3.25 27.21
N GLY A 34 0.12 3.42 27.34
CA GLY A 34 -0.44 4.56 28.09
C GLY A 34 -0.08 4.53 29.57
N GLY A 35 -0.17 3.34 30.19
CA GLY A 35 0.23 3.13 31.58
C GLY A 35 1.72 3.39 31.81
N ALA A 36 2.59 2.94 30.90
CA ALA A 36 4.02 3.21 30.96
C ALA A 36 4.31 4.71 30.88
N GLY A 37 3.60 5.45 30.03
CA GLY A 37 3.71 6.92 29.97
C GLY A 37 3.38 7.58 31.31
N VAL A 38 2.25 7.21 31.92
CA VAL A 38 1.82 7.77 33.21
C VAL A 38 2.80 7.41 34.34
N VAL A 39 3.19 6.13 34.43
CA VAL A 39 4.09 5.64 35.48
C VAL A 39 5.49 6.24 35.30
N ALA A 40 6.02 6.29 34.08
CA ALA A 40 7.31 6.89 33.81
C ALA A 40 7.29 8.39 34.13
N PHE A 41 6.24 9.12 33.75
CA PHE A 41 6.10 10.54 34.11
C PHE A 41 6.10 10.75 35.62
N ALA A 42 5.36 9.93 36.38
CA ALA A 42 5.33 10.03 37.84
C ALA A 42 6.70 9.75 38.47
N ILE A 43 7.43 8.75 37.98
CA ILE A 43 8.79 8.44 38.46
C ILE A 43 9.74 9.60 38.12
N ILE A 44 9.72 10.11 36.89
CA ILE A 44 10.59 11.20 36.45
C ILE A 44 10.28 12.48 37.24
N ALA A 45 9.00 12.84 37.42
CA ALA A 45 8.59 13.99 38.22
C ALA A 45 9.03 13.85 39.70
N GLY A 46 8.91 12.66 40.29
CA GLY A 46 9.38 12.39 41.64
C GLY A 46 10.90 12.52 41.78
N LEU A 47 11.66 12.08 40.79
CA LEU A 47 13.13 12.18 40.81
C LEU A 47 13.63 13.60 40.49
N ASP A 48 12.95 14.34 39.61
CA ASP A 48 13.25 15.74 39.28
C ASP A 48 12.97 16.66 40.48
N SER A 49 11.80 16.51 41.13
CA SER A 49 11.47 17.26 42.36
C SER A 49 12.41 16.96 43.53
N ALA A 50 13.00 15.76 43.59
CA ALA A 50 14.04 15.41 44.54
C ALA A 50 15.43 15.99 44.19
N GLY A 51 15.57 16.69 43.06
CA GLY A 51 16.83 17.23 42.56
C GLY A 51 17.83 16.16 42.08
N ILE A 52 17.36 14.94 41.84
CA ILE A 52 18.19 13.79 41.48
C ILE A 52 18.43 13.76 39.96
N LEU A 53 17.39 14.08 39.19
CA LEU A 53 17.50 14.23 37.73
C LEU A 53 17.92 15.66 37.37
N VAL A 54 19.04 15.77 36.67
CA VAL A 54 19.60 17.04 36.24
C VAL A 54 20.02 16.89 34.78
N HIS A 55 19.54 17.77 33.92
CA HIS A 55 19.92 17.85 32.52
C HIS A 55 21.10 18.81 32.34
N GLN A 56 22.12 18.38 31.61
CA GLN A 56 23.32 19.16 31.28
C GLN A 56 23.14 19.85 29.92
N ALA A 57 22.56 21.04 29.92
CA ALA A 57 22.42 21.82 28.68
C ALA A 57 23.64 22.68 28.39
N ILE A 58 23.81 23.05 27.12
CA ILE A 58 24.86 23.99 26.70
C ILE A 58 24.58 25.38 27.29
N ASP A 59 25.61 26.00 27.84
CA ASP A 59 25.56 27.38 28.31
C ASP A 59 25.48 28.35 27.12
N THR A 60 24.26 28.79 26.78
CA THR A 60 24.02 29.75 25.70
C THR A 60 24.55 31.16 26.01
N GLY A 61 24.89 31.47 27.27
CA GLY A 61 25.52 32.72 27.68
C GLY A 61 27.05 32.71 27.55
N SER A 62 27.65 31.53 27.38
CA SER A 62 29.10 31.36 27.32
C SER A 62 29.72 32.06 26.11
N GLU A 63 30.97 32.49 26.26
CA GLU A 63 31.75 33.06 25.15
C GLU A 63 32.00 32.02 24.04
N GLY A 64 32.17 30.75 24.43
CA GLY A 64 32.30 29.62 23.50
C GLY A 64 31.05 29.40 22.64
N TYR A 65 29.85 29.50 23.22
CA TYR A 65 28.61 29.40 22.42
C TYR A 65 28.48 30.59 21.46
N ARG A 66 28.75 31.81 21.94
CA ARG A 66 28.71 33.03 21.12
C ARG A 66 29.71 33.01 19.98
N SER A 67 30.90 32.44 20.17
CA SER A 67 31.90 32.32 19.09
C SER A 67 31.47 31.32 18.01
N VAL A 68 30.86 30.20 18.40
CA VAL A 68 30.29 29.21 17.45
C VAL A 68 29.15 29.84 16.66
N VAL A 69 28.23 30.55 17.31
CA VAL A 69 27.15 31.27 16.61
C VAL A 69 27.71 32.36 15.69
N ALA A 70 28.72 33.11 16.13
CA ALA A 70 29.37 34.14 15.33
C ALA A 70 30.12 33.59 14.11
N SER A 71 30.52 32.31 14.12
CA SER A 71 31.10 31.63 12.96
C SER A 71 30.08 31.28 11.86
N GLY A 72 28.80 31.63 12.07
CA GLY A 72 27.71 31.39 11.12
C GLY A 72 26.95 30.08 11.38
N VAL A 73 27.31 29.32 12.41
CA VAL A 73 26.58 28.11 12.81
C VAL A 73 25.28 28.51 13.49
N ARG A 74 24.15 28.01 12.97
CA ARG A 74 22.85 28.33 13.54
C ARG A 74 22.66 27.64 14.91
N PRO A 75 21.95 28.28 15.86
CA PRO A 75 21.67 27.72 17.18
C PRO A 75 21.11 26.29 17.18
N ASP A 76 20.25 25.96 16.22
CA ASP A 76 19.59 24.66 16.09
C ASP A 76 20.53 23.52 15.65
N ALA A 77 21.71 23.85 15.12
CA ALA A 77 22.76 22.90 14.77
C ALA A 77 23.78 22.69 15.91
N ILE A 78 23.69 23.46 17.00
CA ILE A 78 24.59 23.38 18.14
C ILE A 78 24.02 22.40 19.15
N SER A 79 24.61 21.21 19.23
CA SER A 79 24.23 20.18 20.19
C SER A 79 25.43 19.71 21.02
N ILE A 80 25.14 19.07 22.16
CA ILE A 80 26.16 18.52 23.07
C ILE A 80 27.02 17.46 22.37
N PHE A 81 26.44 16.76 21.38
CA PHE A 81 27.11 15.73 20.62
C PHE A 81 28.07 16.29 19.56
N ARG A 82 27.69 17.40 18.91
CA ARG A 82 28.50 18.03 17.85
C ARG A 82 29.60 18.93 18.43
N TYR A 83 29.33 19.58 19.56
CA TYR A 83 30.25 20.49 20.24
C TYR A 83 30.43 20.09 21.71
N PRO A 84 31.13 18.98 21.99
CA PRO A 84 31.26 18.44 23.35
C PRO A 84 32.02 19.36 24.30
N ASP A 85 32.89 20.22 23.77
CA ASP A 85 33.78 21.13 24.50
C ASP A 85 33.09 22.41 25.00
N LEU A 86 31.84 22.65 24.60
CA LEU A 86 31.11 23.84 25.06
C LEU A 86 30.78 23.73 26.56
N PRO A 87 30.86 24.86 27.31
CA PRO A 87 30.49 24.90 28.72
C PRO A 87 29.04 24.45 28.92
N ARG A 88 28.77 23.75 30.02
CA ARG A 88 27.45 23.16 30.33
C ARG A 88 26.90 23.72 31.63
N VAL A 89 25.59 23.90 31.67
CA VAL A 89 24.84 24.31 32.86
C VAL A 89 23.89 23.18 33.27
N ALA A 90 23.90 22.87 34.56
CA ALA A 90 22.94 21.98 35.18
C ALA A 90 21.58 22.67 35.29
N GLN A 91 20.58 22.12 34.61
CA GLN A 91 19.18 22.56 34.71
C GLN A 91 18.27 21.39 35.13
N PRO A 92 17.12 21.68 35.78
CA PRO A 92 16.08 20.68 36.00
C PRO A 92 15.62 20.06 34.68
N VAL A 93 15.20 18.80 34.71
CA VAL A 93 14.66 18.12 33.53
C VAL A 93 13.32 18.73 33.13
N PHE A 94 12.55 19.24 34.09
CA PHE A 94 11.39 20.09 33.84
C PHE A 94 11.69 21.56 34.22
N PRO A 95 12.07 22.43 33.27
CA PRO A 95 12.50 23.80 33.57
C PRO A 95 11.45 24.66 34.28
N LEU A 96 10.16 24.38 34.04
CA LEU A 96 9.01 25.09 34.63
C LEU A 96 8.30 24.29 35.73
N GLY A 97 8.90 23.20 36.21
CA GLY A 97 8.28 22.27 37.16
C GLY A 97 7.41 21.20 36.49
N TRP A 98 7.18 20.11 37.22
CA TRP A 98 6.43 18.95 36.73
C TRP A 98 4.93 19.24 36.63
N GLU A 99 4.40 20.17 37.42
CA GLU A 99 2.99 20.58 37.38
C GLU A 99 2.65 21.23 36.03
N VAL A 100 3.49 22.16 35.58
CA VAL A 100 3.32 22.81 34.28
C VAL A 100 3.50 21.80 33.14
N ALA A 101 4.45 20.86 33.28
CA ALA A 101 4.62 19.78 32.32
C ALA A 101 3.38 18.88 32.25
N LEU A 102 2.75 18.57 33.38
CA LEU A 102 1.50 17.81 33.46
C LEU A 102 0.35 18.54 32.77
N ASP A 103 0.12 19.81 33.11
CA ASP A 103 -0.95 20.63 32.50
C ASP A 103 -0.80 20.74 30.98
N ARG A 104 0.44 20.94 30.54
CA ARG A 104 0.81 20.97 29.12
C ARG A 104 0.53 19.64 28.44
N ASN A 105 0.94 18.53 29.06
CA ASN A 105 0.72 17.19 28.54
C ASN A 105 -0.78 16.88 28.46
N VAL A 106 -1.56 17.12 29.50
CA VAL A 106 -3.01 16.89 29.50
C VAL A 106 -3.70 17.70 28.41
N SER A 107 -3.34 18.99 28.26
CA SER A 107 -3.90 19.85 27.21
C SER A 107 -3.55 19.36 25.80
N PHE A 108 -2.29 19.01 25.55
CA PHE A 108 -1.86 18.50 24.25
C PHE A 108 -2.40 17.11 23.93
N VAL A 109 -2.60 16.25 24.94
CA VAL A 109 -3.22 14.93 24.74
C VAL A 109 -4.63 15.11 24.17
N VAL A 110 -5.43 16.02 24.74
CA VAL A 110 -6.80 16.28 24.25
C VAL A 110 -6.77 16.75 22.80
N ASN A 111 -5.89 17.70 22.46
CA ASN A 111 -5.75 18.20 21.09
C ASN A 111 -5.25 17.12 20.12
N ARG A 112 -4.22 16.34 20.49
CA ARG A 112 -3.71 15.26 19.64
C ARG A 112 -4.71 14.13 19.45
N ILE A 113 -5.49 13.78 20.47
CA ILE A 113 -6.57 12.80 20.32
C ILE A 113 -7.61 13.35 19.35
N ASN A 114 -7.97 14.62 19.46
CA ASN A 114 -8.90 15.25 18.53
C ASN A 114 -8.36 15.21 17.08
N GLU A 115 -7.13 15.65 16.85
CA GLU A 115 -6.52 15.77 15.51
C GLU A 115 -6.09 14.44 14.87
N ARG A 116 -5.72 13.43 15.67
CA ARG A 116 -5.17 12.16 15.15
C ARG A 116 -6.10 10.98 15.31
N VAL A 117 -7.12 11.03 16.18
CA VAL A 117 -8.01 9.89 16.47
C VAL A 117 -9.46 10.18 16.11
N LEU A 118 -9.99 11.35 16.47
CA LEU A 118 -11.42 11.66 16.34
C LEU A 118 -11.76 12.46 15.08
N ALA A 119 -10.84 13.30 14.62
CA ALA A 119 -10.97 14.17 13.46
C ALA A 119 -9.66 14.15 12.65
N GLY A 120 -9.65 14.81 11.48
CA GLY A 120 -8.45 14.95 10.65
C GLY A 120 -8.29 13.89 9.57
N THR A 121 -7.18 13.96 8.82
CA THR A 121 -6.85 13.07 7.70
C THR A 121 -6.56 11.63 8.14
N SER A 122 -6.12 11.45 9.39
CA SER A 122 -5.85 10.12 9.95
C SER A 122 -7.09 9.26 10.04
N ILE A 123 -8.29 9.83 10.25
CA ILE A 123 -9.52 9.04 10.36
C ILE A 123 -9.86 8.31 9.06
N GLU A 124 -9.60 8.93 7.91
CA GLU A 124 -9.82 8.32 6.60
C GLU A 124 -8.93 7.09 6.43
N THR A 125 -7.68 7.19 6.87
CA THR A 125 -6.68 6.12 6.78
C THR A 125 -7.00 4.98 7.74
N LEU A 126 -7.45 5.28 8.97
CA LEU A 126 -7.90 4.29 9.94
C LEU A 126 -9.18 3.58 9.49
N LEU A 127 -10.08 4.28 8.79
CA LEU A 127 -11.26 3.67 8.19
C LEU A 127 -10.88 2.71 7.05
N ALA A 128 -9.87 3.06 6.25
CA ALA A 128 -9.32 2.16 5.24
C ALA A 128 -8.75 0.88 5.89
N VAL A 129 -8.00 1.01 6.99
CA VAL A 129 -7.51 -0.14 7.77
C VAL A 129 -8.66 -1.03 8.23
N LEU A 130 -9.74 -0.46 8.79
CA LEU A 130 -10.92 -1.24 9.20
C LEU A 130 -11.55 -2.00 8.02
N MET A 131 -11.68 -1.37 6.86
CA MET A 131 -12.27 -2.01 5.67
C MET A 131 -11.37 -3.12 5.09
N PHE A 132 -10.05 -2.91 5.06
CA PHE A 132 -9.10 -3.95 4.65
C PHE A 132 -9.07 -5.14 5.61
N VAL A 133 -9.08 -4.87 6.92
CA VAL A 133 -9.20 -5.90 7.95
C VAL A 133 -10.48 -6.71 7.76
N MET A 134 -11.62 -6.03 7.54
CA MET A 134 -12.90 -6.69 7.30
C MET A 134 -12.87 -7.56 6.04
N MET A 135 -12.29 -7.05 4.95
CA MET A 135 -12.11 -7.79 3.70
C MET A 135 -11.33 -9.10 3.95
N GLY A 136 -10.18 -9.02 4.59
CA GLY A 136 -9.32 -10.16 4.90
C GLY A 136 -10.01 -11.21 5.76
N ILE A 137 -10.59 -10.79 6.89
CA ILE A 137 -11.29 -11.69 7.81
C ILE A 137 -12.50 -12.33 7.11
N THR A 138 -13.19 -11.61 6.23
CA THR A 138 -14.30 -12.15 5.45
C THR A 138 -13.84 -13.28 4.52
N LEU A 139 -12.75 -13.09 3.79
CA LEU A 139 -12.18 -14.11 2.90
C LEU A 139 -11.66 -15.33 3.69
N GLU A 140 -11.09 -15.09 4.86
CA GLU A 140 -10.60 -16.15 5.75
C GLU A 140 -11.75 -16.98 6.34
N ARG A 141 -12.73 -16.32 6.97
CA ARG A 141 -13.87 -16.97 7.64
C ARG A 141 -14.83 -17.65 6.65
N SER A 142 -14.83 -17.23 5.39
CA SER A 142 -15.58 -17.89 4.31
C SER A 142 -14.83 -19.08 3.72
N LYS A 143 -13.75 -19.56 4.33
CA LYS A 143 -12.92 -20.71 3.92
C LYS A 143 -12.27 -20.56 2.52
N ILE A 144 -12.29 -19.37 1.91
CA ILE A 144 -11.75 -19.18 0.55
C ILE A 144 -10.25 -19.48 0.56
N ALA A 145 -9.56 -19.08 1.64
CA ALA A 145 -8.17 -19.44 1.92
C ALA A 145 -7.89 -20.96 1.84
N ASN A 146 -8.78 -21.79 2.40
CA ASN A 146 -8.62 -23.24 2.39
C ASN A 146 -8.77 -23.84 0.98
N ASP A 147 -9.73 -23.33 0.21
CA ASP A 147 -9.94 -23.77 -1.17
C ASP A 147 -8.77 -23.33 -2.06
N LEU A 148 -8.27 -22.10 -1.88
CA LEU A 148 -7.06 -21.61 -2.55
C LEU A 148 -5.87 -22.52 -2.25
N LEU A 149 -5.65 -22.86 -0.98
CA LEU A 149 -4.56 -23.72 -0.56
C LEU A 149 -4.65 -25.12 -1.17
N THR A 150 -5.81 -25.77 -1.07
CA THR A 150 -6.02 -27.12 -1.62
C THR A 150 -5.95 -27.15 -3.15
N THR A 151 -6.36 -26.07 -3.81
CA THR A 151 -6.30 -25.95 -5.28
C THR A 151 -4.86 -25.72 -5.74
N MET A 152 -4.12 -24.81 -5.09
CA MET A 152 -2.69 -24.58 -5.37
C MET A 152 -1.84 -25.82 -5.08
N ALA A 153 -2.13 -26.50 -3.97
CA ALA A 153 -1.47 -27.75 -3.62
C ALA A 153 -1.67 -28.83 -4.69
N ARG A 154 -2.79 -28.83 -5.42
CA ARG A 154 -3.02 -29.75 -6.55
C ARG A 154 -2.27 -29.33 -7.81
N VAL A 155 -2.14 -28.03 -8.06
CA VAL A 155 -1.38 -27.50 -9.21
C VAL A 155 0.11 -27.76 -9.06
N PHE A 156 0.69 -27.42 -7.91
CA PHE A 156 2.13 -27.54 -7.69
C PHE A 156 2.54 -28.86 -7.02
N GLY A 157 1.63 -29.60 -6.38
CA GLY A 157 1.91 -30.84 -5.65
C GLY A 157 2.72 -31.91 -6.39
N PRO A 158 2.54 -32.13 -7.71
CA PRO A 158 3.36 -33.07 -8.47
C PRO A 158 4.85 -32.70 -8.57
N LEU A 159 5.20 -31.45 -8.28
CA LEU A 159 6.59 -30.98 -8.29
C LEU A 159 7.22 -31.19 -6.90
N PRO A 160 8.52 -31.55 -6.83
CA PRO A 160 9.26 -31.53 -5.57
C PRO A 160 9.16 -30.16 -4.90
N GLY A 161 8.83 -30.11 -3.61
CA GLY A 161 8.62 -28.84 -2.91
C GLY A 161 7.31 -28.11 -3.25
N GLY A 162 6.47 -28.66 -4.11
CA GLY A 162 5.25 -28.02 -4.62
C GLY A 162 4.26 -27.52 -3.57
N LEU A 163 4.10 -28.24 -2.47
CA LEU A 163 3.23 -27.82 -1.36
C LEU A 163 3.78 -26.57 -0.64
N ALA A 164 5.11 -26.44 -0.52
CA ALA A 164 5.74 -25.26 0.06
C ALA A 164 5.60 -24.03 -0.86
N VAL A 165 5.81 -24.20 -2.17
CA VAL A 165 5.56 -23.14 -3.16
C VAL A 165 4.08 -22.72 -3.13
N SER A 166 3.16 -23.67 -2.99
CA SER A 166 1.73 -23.39 -2.84
C SER A 166 1.44 -22.53 -1.61
N VAL A 167 2.09 -22.81 -0.46
CA VAL A 167 1.96 -22.00 0.75
C VAL A 167 2.44 -20.57 0.51
N VAL A 168 3.59 -20.37 -0.15
CA VAL A 168 4.11 -19.03 -0.49
C VAL A 168 3.13 -18.26 -1.38
N VAL A 169 2.64 -18.90 -2.44
CA VAL A 169 1.70 -18.27 -3.39
C VAL A 169 0.39 -17.91 -2.71
N VAL A 170 -0.21 -18.85 -1.98
CA VAL A 170 -1.47 -18.64 -1.27
C VAL A 170 -1.31 -17.60 -0.17
N GLY A 171 -0.21 -17.66 0.58
CA GLY A 171 0.09 -16.67 1.59
C GLY A 171 0.37 -15.29 1.01
N THR A 172 0.92 -15.18 -0.20
CA THR A 172 1.04 -13.88 -0.92
C THR A 172 -0.33 -13.30 -1.29
N PHE A 173 -1.25 -14.13 -1.79
CA PHE A 173 -2.63 -13.68 -2.08
C PHE A 173 -3.40 -13.30 -0.81
N LEU A 174 -3.26 -14.08 0.25
CA LEU A 174 -3.92 -13.80 1.51
C LEU A 174 -3.30 -12.61 2.24
N ALA A 175 -1.99 -12.43 2.13
CA ALA A 175 -1.25 -11.28 2.61
C ALA A 175 -1.84 -9.98 2.06
N ALA A 176 -2.03 -9.91 0.74
CA ALA A 176 -2.69 -8.77 0.08
C ALA A 176 -4.08 -8.49 0.64
N SER A 177 -4.80 -9.51 1.08
CA SER A 177 -6.17 -9.33 1.53
C SER A 177 -6.35 -9.04 3.02
N THR A 178 -5.42 -9.48 3.87
CA THR A 178 -5.58 -9.47 5.33
C THR A 178 -4.75 -8.41 6.02
N GLY A 179 -3.52 -8.15 5.57
CA GLY A 179 -2.59 -7.21 6.21
C GLY A 179 -2.21 -7.54 7.68
N ILE A 180 -2.77 -8.61 8.27
CA ILE A 180 -2.55 -9.02 9.67
C ILE A 180 -1.67 -10.27 9.69
N VAL A 181 -0.38 -10.05 9.92
CA VAL A 181 0.62 -11.12 9.93
C VAL A 181 0.29 -12.24 10.91
N GLY A 182 -0.06 -11.89 12.15
CA GLY A 182 -0.30 -12.90 13.19
C GLY A 182 -1.45 -13.84 12.86
N ALA A 183 -2.58 -13.28 12.41
CA ALA A 183 -3.73 -14.07 11.99
C ALA A 183 -3.38 -14.98 10.81
N THR A 184 -2.69 -14.47 9.79
CA THR A 184 -2.30 -15.27 8.63
C THR A 184 -1.34 -16.40 8.99
N VAL A 185 -0.35 -16.15 9.85
CA VAL A 185 0.57 -17.20 10.31
C VAL A 185 -0.17 -18.27 11.12
N VAL A 186 -1.07 -17.87 12.02
CA VAL A 186 -1.91 -18.80 12.81
C VAL A 186 -2.78 -19.64 11.88
N THR A 187 -3.46 -19.01 10.93
CA THR A 187 -4.40 -19.68 10.02
C THR A 187 -3.68 -20.59 9.04
N MET A 188 -2.59 -20.12 8.42
CA MET A 188 -1.73 -20.99 7.61
C MET A 188 -1.11 -22.09 8.45
N GLY A 189 -0.71 -21.83 9.70
CA GLY A 189 -0.22 -22.84 10.64
C GLY A 189 -1.25 -23.93 10.91
N LEU A 190 -2.50 -23.58 11.19
CA LEU A 190 -3.58 -24.54 11.45
C LEU A 190 -3.97 -25.36 10.21
N LEU A 191 -3.93 -24.74 9.02
CA LEU A 191 -4.39 -25.38 7.77
C LEU A 191 -3.26 -26.16 7.06
N SER A 192 -2.09 -25.55 6.92
CA SER A 192 -1.02 -26.06 6.05
C SER A 192 0.02 -26.90 6.78
N LEU A 193 0.37 -26.58 8.04
CA LEU A 193 1.40 -27.32 8.78
C LEU A 193 1.03 -28.81 8.95
N PRO A 194 -0.18 -29.18 9.41
CA PRO A 194 -0.55 -30.59 9.55
C PRO A 194 -0.58 -31.34 8.21
N THR A 195 -0.89 -30.62 7.13
CA THR A 195 -0.95 -31.17 5.77
C THR A 195 0.46 -31.43 5.23
N MET A 196 1.40 -30.49 5.44
CA MET A 196 2.81 -30.64 5.07
C MET A 196 3.49 -31.78 5.83
N LEU A 197 3.26 -31.88 7.15
CA LEU A 197 3.85 -32.94 7.97
C LEU A 197 3.33 -34.33 7.56
N ARG A 198 2.02 -34.46 7.29
CA ARG A 198 1.43 -35.71 6.77
C ARG A 198 1.96 -36.09 5.39
N ALA A 199 2.33 -35.09 4.59
CA ALA A 199 2.98 -35.29 3.29
C ALA A 199 4.47 -35.62 3.39
N GLY A 200 5.05 -35.73 4.59
CA GLY A 200 6.46 -36.08 4.78
C GLY A 200 7.43 -34.90 4.65
N TYR A 201 6.96 -33.65 4.71
CA TYR A 201 7.85 -32.49 4.74
C TYR A 201 8.59 -32.40 6.07
N SER A 202 9.85 -31.96 6.01
CA SER A 202 10.62 -31.66 7.21
C SER A 202 9.95 -30.54 8.04
N PRO A 203 9.86 -30.68 9.38
CA PRO A 203 9.29 -29.65 10.25
C PRO A 203 9.94 -28.28 10.08
N GLN A 204 11.25 -28.24 9.82
CA GLN A 204 12.01 -27.01 9.65
C GLN A 204 11.57 -26.26 8.39
N LEU A 205 11.48 -26.94 7.25
CA LEU A 205 11.04 -26.29 6.01
C LEU A 205 9.57 -25.86 6.12
N ALA A 206 8.69 -26.72 6.64
CA ALA A 206 7.27 -26.41 6.76
C ALA A 206 7.03 -25.19 7.64
N THR A 207 7.66 -25.14 8.81
CA THR A 207 7.50 -24.01 9.74
C THR A 207 8.13 -22.72 9.20
N GLY A 208 9.32 -22.81 8.59
CA GLY A 208 9.99 -21.66 7.99
C GLY A 208 9.17 -21.01 6.86
N VAL A 209 8.66 -21.83 5.93
CA VAL A 209 7.84 -21.36 4.80
C VAL A 209 6.54 -20.72 5.28
N ILE A 210 5.86 -21.32 6.26
CA ILE A 210 4.61 -20.79 6.80
C ILE A 210 4.84 -19.46 7.52
N ALA A 211 5.88 -19.39 8.37
CA ALA A 211 6.22 -18.15 9.08
C ALA A 211 6.58 -17.03 8.10
N ALA A 212 7.49 -17.28 7.16
CA ALA A 212 7.93 -16.31 6.17
C ALA A 212 6.79 -15.86 5.23
N SER A 213 5.96 -16.80 4.77
CA SER A 213 4.84 -16.46 3.91
C SER A 213 3.77 -15.63 4.62
N GLY A 214 3.56 -15.84 5.93
CA GLY A 214 2.59 -15.06 6.69
C GLY A 214 3.02 -13.62 6.96
N THR A 215 4.33 -13.33 6.97
CA THR A 215 4.82 -11.94 7.13
C THR A 215 4.77 -11.13 5.85
N LEU A 216 4.54 -11.73 4.67
CA LEU A 216 4.37 -11.01 3.41
C LEU A 216 3.23 -9.99 3.45
N GLY A 217 2.27 -10.15 4.37
CA GLY A 217 1.18 -9.18 4.62
C GLY A 217 1.64 -7.78 4.99
N GLN A 218 2.89 -7.60 5.43
CA GLN A 218 3.44 -6.27 5.75
C GLN A 218 3.87 -5.49 4.52
N ILE A 219 4.19 -6.15 3.40
CA ILE A 219 4.75 -5.50 2.21
C ILE A 219 3.84 -5.61 0.99
N ILE A 220 3.09 -6.71 0.85
CA ILE A 220 2.21 -6.93 -0.31
C ILE A 220 0.98 -6.03 -0.22
N PRO A 221 0.76 -5.09 -1.16
CA PRO A 221 -0.42 -4.24 -1.17
C PRO A 221 -1.73 -5.02 -1.45
N PRO A 222 -2.88 -4.59 -0.90
CA PRO A 222 -3.05 -3.53 0.10
C PRO A 222 -2.59 -3.99 1.50
N SER A 223 -1.63 -3.27 2.10
CA SER A 223 -1.05 -3.62 3.40
C SER A 223 -1.35 -2.55 4.45
N ILE A 224 -1.78 -2.99 5.64
CA ILE A 224 -2.02 -2.10 6.80
C ILE A 224 -0.73 -1.35 7.17
N VAL A 225 0.42 -2.03 7.13
CA VAL A 225 1.72 -1.44 7.46
C VAL A 225 2.03 -0.27 6.53
N ILE A 226 1.84 -0.46 5.21
CA ILE A 226 2.12 0.58 4.21
C ILE A 226 1.09 1.72 4.28
N VAL A 227 -0.18 1.43 4.58
CA VAL A 227 -1.19 2.49 4.80
C VAL A 227 -0.75 3.39 5.96
N LEU A 228 -0.40 2.80 7.10
CA LEU A 228 -0.05 3.54 8.31
C LEU A 228 1.29 4.28 8.19
N LEU A 229 2.31 3.59 7.65
CA LEU A 229 3.59 4.22 7.33
C LEU A 229 3.40 5.35 6.33
N GLY A 230 2.55 5.17 5.31
CA GLY A 230 2.38 6.16 4.26
C GLY A 230 1.76 7.45 4.75
N THR A 231 0.75 7.37 5.61
CA THR A 231 0.16 8.56 6.23
C THR A 231 1.18 9.30 7.10
N LEU A 232 1.91 8.58 7.96
CA LEU A 232 2.88 9.22 8.85
C LEU A 232 4.12 9.72 8.11
N ALA A 233 4.61 8.97 7.13
CA ALA A 233 5.75 9.37 6.31
C ALA A 233 5.41 10.61 5.48
N ALA A 234 4.19 10.71 4.93
CA ALA A 234 3.74 11.88 4.19
C ALA A 234 3.78 13.15 5.07
N ASP A 235 3.20 13.08 6.27
CA ASP A 235 3.17 14.19 7.21
C ASP A 235 4.60 14.58 7.65
N LEU A 236 5.42 13.59 8.03
CA LEU A 236 6.79 13.82 8.51
C LEU A 236 7.71 14.34 7.40
N TYR A 237 7.56 13.84 6.17
CA TYR A 237 8.31 14.31 5.01
C TYR A 237 7.95 15.75 4.66
N SER A 238 6.66 16.06 4.57
CA SER A 238 6.19 17.42 4.26
C SER A 238 6.70 18.42 5.30
N VAL A 239 6.53 18.13 6.59
CA VAL A 239 7.00 19.00 7.68
C VAL A 239 8.54 19.11 7.70
N ALA A 240 9.26 18.01 7.49
CA ALA A 240 10.72 18.04 7.53
C ALA A 240 11.32 18.82 6.35
N GLN A 241 10.75 18.69 5.15
CA GLN A 241 11.18 19.44 3.97
C GLN A 241 10.80 20.92 4.06
N GLU A 242 9.65 21.24 4.66
CA GLU A 242 9.25 22.63 4.94
C GLU A 242 10.25 23.30 5.89
N ASN A 243 10.60 22.61 6.98
CA ASN A 243 11.65 23.08 7.89
C ASN A 243 12.99 23.25 7.15
N ARG A 244 13.38 22.29 6.30
CA ARG A 244 14.62 22.37 5.51
C ARG A 244 14.64 23.57 4.56
N ALA A 245 13.52 23.87 3.90
CA ALA A 245 13.38 25.01 3.02
C ALA A 245 13.52 26.34 3.78
N GLN A 246 12.87 26.45 4.95
CA GLN A 246 13.03 27.61 5.83
C GLN A 246 14.47 27.74 6.35
N LEU A 247 15.14 26.61 6.63
CA LEU A 247 16.55 26.60 7.02
C LEU A 247 17.46 27.10 5.88
N ALA A 248 17.12 26.78 4.63
CA ALA A 248 17.80 27.23 3.42
C ALA A 248 17.43 28.67 2.99
N GLY A 249 16.51 29.35 3.69
CA GLY A 249 16.10 30.72 3.37
C GLY A 249 15.01 30.85 2.31
N CYS A 250 14.41 29.74 1.91
CA CYS A 250 13.28 29.67 1.02
C CYS A 250 11.96 29.80 1.81
N THR A 251 10.89 30.23 1.14
CA THR A 251 9.58 30.46 1.76
C THR A 251 8.81 29.19 2.08
N ASP A 252 9.01 28.15 1.26
CA ASP A 252 8.24 26.91 1.29
C ASP A 252 9.02 25.76 0.62
N ALA A 253 8.66 24.52 0.95
CA ALA A 253 9.30 23.32 0.41
C ALA A 253 9.20 23.22 -1.13
N LEU A 254 8.06 23.62 -1.71
CA LEU A 254 7.86 23.57 -3.17
C LEU A 254 8.83 24.51 -3.89
N THR A 255 9.06 25.71 -3.36
CA THR A 255 10.09 26.64 -3.87
C THR A 255 11.48 26.02 -3.83
N TYR A 256 11.85 25.35 -2.74
CA TYR A 256 13.19 24.79 -2.57
C TYR A 256 13.42 23.52 -3.41
N LEU A 257 12.47 22.59 -3.43
CA LEU A 257 12.58 21.30 -4.12
C LEU A 257 12.19 21.36 -5.60
N GLY A 258 11.38 22.34 -6.03
CA GLY A 258 10.81 22.39 -7.38
C GLY A 258 9.63 21.44 -7.60
N GLU A 259 9.39 20.50 -6.67
CA GLU A 259 8.26 19.58 -6.67
C GLU A 259 7.54 19.59 -5.31
N PRO A 260 6.24 19.28 -5.25
CA PRO A 260 5.52 19.29 -3.99
C PRO A 260 6.04 18.20 -3.06
N ALA A 261 6.35 18.57 -1.82
CA ALA A 261 6.86 17.66 -0.79
C ALA A 261 5.75 16.76 -0.21
N VAL A 262 5.08 16.00 -1.08
CA VAL A 262 3.94 15.14 -0.74
C VAL A 262 4.18 13.72 -1.21
N VAL A 263 3.86 12.76 -0.35
CA VAL A 263 3.91 11.33 -0.67
C VAL A 263 2.54 10.75 -0.42
N SER A 264 1.90 10.20 -1.44
CA SER A 264 0.60 9.56 -1.28
C SER A 264 0.73 8.09 -0.89
N VAL A 265 -0.24 7.57 -0.15
CA VAL A 265 -0.33 6.12 0.18
C VAL A 265 -0.38 5.27 -1.11
N GLY A 266 -1.07 5.77 -2.15
CA GLY A 266 -1.13 5.08 -3.45
C GLY A 266 0.25 4.95 -4.11
N THR A 267 1.07 6.00 -4.06
CA THR A 267 2.45 5.96 -4.56
C THR A 267 3.30 4.94 -3.78
N LEU A 268 3.09 4.83 -2.47
CA LEU A 268 3.77 3.83 -1.64
C LEU A 268 3.28 2.40 -1.92
N PHE A 269 2.01 2.21 -2.31
CA PHE A 269 1.54 0.91 -2.80
C PHE A 269 2.21 0.53 -4.12
N GLN A 270 2.38 1.46 -5.06
CA GLN A 270 3.17 1.22 -6.28
C GLN A 270 4.61 0.84 -5.91
N ALA A 271 5.23 1.60 -5.01
CA ALA A 271 6.61 1.40 -4.56
C ALA A 271 6.82 0.03 -3.86
N ALA A 272 5.82 -0.45 -3.11
CA ALA A 272 5.89 -1.72 -2.36
C ALA A 272 5.65 -2.97 -3.23
N LEU A 273 4.95 -2.83 -4.36
CA LEU A 273 4.50 -3.97 -5.16
C LEU A 273 5.66 -4.84 -5.67
N LEU A 274 6.65 -4.23 -6.32
CA LEU A 274 7.80 -4.95 -6.87
C LEU A 274 8.68 -5.59 -5.78
N PRO A 275 9.09 -4.87 -4.71
CA PRO A 275 9.78 -5.48 -3.57
C PRO A 275 9.02 -6.65 -2.94
N GLY A 276 7.71 -6.52 -2.76
CA GLY A 276 6.88 -7.58 -2.21
C GLY A 276 6.84 -8.84 -3.09
N VAL A 277 6.62 -8.66 -4.40
CA VAL A 277 6.67 -9.77 -5.38
C VAL A 277 8.06 -10.39 -5.44
N LEU A 278 9.13 -9.59 -5.40
CA LEU A 278 10.51 -10.05 -5.36
C LEU A 278 10.75 -10.97 -4.16
N LEU A 279 10.35 -10.56 -2.96
CA LEU A 279 10.50 -11.38 -1.75
C LEU A 279 9.71 -12.69 -1.82
N ALA A 280 8.46 -12.64 -2.29
CA ALA A 280 7.65 -13.83 -2.50
C ALA A 280 8.29 -14.80 -3.50
N LEU A 281 8.85 -14.29 -4.60
CA LEU A 281 9.60 -15.08 -5.59
C LEU A 281 10.85 -15.70 -4.97
N LEU A 282 11.65 -14.95 -4.23
CA LEU A 282 12.85 -15.47 -3.56
C LEU A 282 12.51 -16.59 -2.56
N TYR A 283 11.41 -16.45 -1.81
CA TYR A 283 10.90 -17.50 -0.91
C TYR A 283 10.49 -18.77 -1.66
N GLY A 284 9.75 -18.62 -2.76
CA GLY A 284 9.33 -19.74 -3.61
C GLY A 284 10.53 -20.44 -4.25
N LEU A 285 11.48 -19.68 -4.79
CA LEU A 285 12.71 -20.18 -5.40
C LEU A 285 13.58 -20.94 -4.38
N TYR A 286 13.72 -20.41 -3.17
CA TYR A 286 14.43 -21.12 -2.10
C TYR A 286 13.72 -22.42 -1.72
N ALA A 287 12.41 -22.40 -1.51
CA ALA A 287 11.65 -23.60 -1.15
C ALA A 287 11.75 -24.69 -2.24
N PHE A 288 11.68 -24.28 -3.51
CA PHE A 288 11.84 -25.17 -4.66
C PHE A 288 13.27 -25.68 -4.80
N GLY A 289 14.27 -24.81 -4.74
CA GLY A 289 15.69 -25.17 -4.82
C GLY A 289 16.12 -26.10 -3.68
N TYR A 290 15.67 -25.85 -2.46
CA TYR A 290 15.91 -26.72 -1.30
C TYR A 290 15.30 -28.12 -1.53
N ALA A 291 14.12 -28.20 -2.15
CA ALA A 291 13.47 -29.48 -2.46
C ALA A 291 14.18 -30.25 -3.58
N LEU A 292 14.74 -29.56 -4.58
CA LEU A 292 15.56 -30.19 -5.62
C LEU A 292 16.85 -30.81 -5.05
N VAL A 293 17.49 -30.11 -4.11
CA VAL A 293 18.71 -30.60 -3.46
C VAL A 293 18.42 -31.67 -2.40
N ASN A 294 17.26 -31.57 -1.71
CA ASN A 294 16.85 -32.52 -0.66
C ASN A 294 15.45 -33.11 -0.92
N PRO A 295 15.27 -34.00 -1.93
CA PRO A 295 13.96 -34.55 -2.26
C PRO A 295 13.28 -35.32 -1.12
N SER A 296 14.06 -35.92 -0.21
CA SER A 296 13.55 -36.65 0.96
C SER A 296 12.91 -35.75 2.02
N LYS A 297 13.27 -34.47 2.06
CA LYS A 297 12.77 -33.49 3.06
C LYS A 297 11.58 -32.67 2.56
N ALA A 298 11.26 -32.77 1.27
CA ALA A 298 10.18 -32.06 0.61
C ALA A 298 9.66 -32.86 -0.60
N PRO A 299 9.09 -34.05 -0.38
CA PRO A 299 8.69 -34.96 -1.45
C PRO A 299 7.52 -34.37 -2.27
N ALA A 300 7.41 -34.82 -3.52
CA ALA A 300 6.24 -34.52 -4.35
C ALA A 300 5.01 -35.23 -3.79
N VAL A 301 3.88 -34.52 -3.72
CA VAL A 301 2.63 -35.01 -3.14
C VAL A 301 1.63 -35.25 -4.26
N GLN A 302 1.27 -36.52 -4.47
CA GLN A 302 0.13 -36.86 -5.32
C GLN A 302 -1.15 -36.74 -4.48
N ILE A 303 -1.77 -35.56 -4.50
CA ILE A 303 -3.12 -35.41 -3.94
C ILE A 303 -4.07 -36.18 -4.87
N ALA A 304 -4.79 -37.16 -4.34
CA ALA A 304 -5.70 -38.03 -5.09
C ALA A 304 -6.55 -37.19 -6.08
N ALA A 305 -6.40 -37.49 -7.37
CA ALA A 305 -7.01 -36.73 -8.43
C ALA A 305 -8.53 -36.87 -8.41
N GLY A 306 -9.24 -35.84 -7.93
CA GLY A 306 -10.61 -35.59 -8.36
C GLY A 306 -10.63 -35.27 -9.85
N VAL A 307 -11.67 -35.78 -10.55
CA VAL A 307 -12.00 -35.63 -11.99
C VAL A 307 -10.89 -34.98 -12.82
N ARG A 308 -10.12 -35.79 -13.57
CA ARG A 308 -9.16 -35.30 -14.58
C ARG A 308 -9.84 -34.21 -15.42
N GLY A 309 -9.34 -32.98 -15.31
CA GLY A 309 -9.72 -31.89 -16.23
C GLY A 309 -9.33 -32.25 -17.67
N GLU A 310 -9.75 -31.42 -18.62
CA GLU A 310 -9.32 -31.57 -20.03
C GLU A 310 -7.79 -31.65 -20.13
N VAL A 311 -7.29 -32.59 -20.94
CA VAL A 311 -5.85 -32.74 -21.18
C VAL A 311 -5.40 -31.61 -22.10
N ILE A 312 -4.63 -30.66 -21.57
CA ILE A 312 -4.06 -29.54 -22.32
C ILE A 312 -2.62 -29.89 -22.71
N THR A 313 -2.29 -29.83 -24.00
CA THR A 313 -0.91 -30.06 -24.46
C THR A 313 0.00 -28.86 -24.12
N ARG A 314 1.32 -29.08 -24.01
CA ARG A 314 2.28 -27.97 -23.74
C ARG A 314 2.20 -26.86 -24.81
N SER A 315 2.01 -27.23 -26.08
CA SER A 315 1.84 -26.27 -27.17
C SER A 315 0.55 -25.47 -27.05
N GLU A 316 -0.57 -26.10 -26.69
CA GLU A 316 -1.84 -25.39 -26.45
C GLU A 316 -1.73 -24.47 -25.23
N SER A 317 -1.09 -24.94 -24.15
CA SER A 317 -0.88 -24.13 -22.96
C SER A 317 -0.06 -22.87 -23.28
N PHE A 318 1.07 -23.03 -23.98
CA PHE A 318 1.89 -21.90 -24.42
C PHE A 318 1.13 -20.95 -25.34
N THR A 319 0.42 -21.49 -26.33
CA THR A 319 -0.31 -20.69 -27.33
C THR A 319 -1.41 -19.85 -26.67
N TRP A 320 -2.28 -20.47 -25.86
CA TRP A 320 -3.50 -19.81 -25.38
C TRP A 320 -3.32 -19.05 -24.07
N PHE A 321 -2.37 -19.41 -23.21
CA PHE A 321 -2.15 -18.69 -21.94
C PHE A 321 -1.01 -17.67 -21.99
N LEU A 322 -0.12 -17.74 -22.99
CA LEU A 322 1.01 -16.81 -23.09
C LEU A 322 1.14 -16.17 -24.48
N GLY A 323 1.29 -16.97 -25.54
CA GLY A 323 1.57 -16.48 -26.89
C GLY A 323 0.50 -15.52 -27.43
N VAL A 324 -0.76 -15.96 -27.45
CA VAL A 324 -1.88 -15.15 -27.96
C VAL A 324 -2.17 -13.93 -27.05
N PRO A 325 -2.23 -14.06 -25.71
CA PRO A 325 -2.37 -12.89 -24.82
C PRO A 325 -1.29 -11.82 -25.03
N VAL A 326 -0.01 -12.23 -25.09
CA VAL A 326 1.10 -11.31 -25.34
C VAL A 326 0.99 -10.68 -26.72
N ALA A 327 0.61 -11.45 -27.75
CA ALA A 327 0.42 -10.92 -29.10
C ALA A 327 -0.72 -9.89 -29.18
N ILE A 328 -1.83 -10.09 -28.47
CA ILE A 328 -2.94 -9.12 -28.42
C ILE A 328 -2.47 -7.82 -27.75
N ILE A 329 -1.81 -7.92 -26.59
CA ILE A 329 -1.34 -6.74 -25.84
C ILE A 329 -0.26 -6.00 -26.64
N ALA A 330 0.75 -6.71 -27.14
CA ALA A 330 1.81 -6.14 -27.96
C ALA A 330 1.26 -5.52 -29.26
N GLY A 331 0.24 -6.14 -29.86
CA GLY A 331 -0.46 -5.62 -31.02
C GLY A 331 -1.11 -4.27 -30.75
N VAL A 332 -1.83 -4.14 -29.63
CA VAL A 332 -2.47 -2.85 -29.27
C VAL A 332 -1.45 -1.80 -28.85
N ILE A 333 -0.38 -2.17 -28.13
CA ILE A 333 0.72 -1.24 -27.82
C ILE A 333 1.37 -0.75 -29.12
N LEU A 334 1.61 -1.63 -30.09
CA LEU A 334 2.15 -1.26 -31.39
C LEU A 334 1.20 -0.32 -32.14
N LEU A 335 -0.10 -0.65 -32.20
CA LEU A 335 -1.11 0.22 -32.83
C LEU A 335 -1.22 1.58 -32.14
N SER A 336 -1.04 1.64 -30.83
CA SER A 336 -0.99 2.89 -30.08
C SER A 336 0.27 3.69 -30.40
N SER A 337 1.44 3.04 -30.48
CA SER A 337 2.69 3.70 -30.89
C SER A 337 2.69 4.22 -32.33
N LEU A 338 1.86 3.63 -33.19
CA LEU A 338 1.65 4.06 -34.59
C LEU A 338 0.55 5.12 -34.74
N GLY A 339 -0.06 5.58 -33.63
CA GLY A 339 -1.15 6.57 -33.65
C GLY A 339 -2.49 6.04 -34.16
N ILE A 340 -2.64 4.72 -34.34
CA ILE A 340 -3.88 4.08 -34.78
C ILE A 340 -4.86 3.95 -33.61
N VAL A 341 -4.36 3.70 -32.41
CA VAL A 341 -5.14 3.66 -31.15
C VAL A 341 -4.79 4.89 -30.31
N GLY A 342 -5.78 5.70 -29.98
CA GLY A 342 -5.59 6.95 -29.26
C GLY A 342 -6.91 7.54 -28.74
N PRO A 343 -6.85 8.63 -27.97
CA PRO A 343 -8.05 9.30 -27.48
C PRO A 343 -8.87 9.86 -28.65
N GLN A 344 -10.20 9.66 -28.58
CA GLN A 344 -11.18 10.22 -29.51
C GLN A 344 -12.09 11.26 -28.83
N ASP A 345 -11.75 11.66 -27.60
CA ASP A 345 -12.56 12.56 -26.81
C ASP A 345 -12.43 14.01 -27.31
N LEU A 346 -13.58 14.65 -27.56
CA LEU A 346 -13.70 16.05 -27.95
C LEU A 346 -14.03 16.97 -26.77
N ILE A 347 -14.01 16.46 -25.53
CA ILE A 347 -14.10 17.30 -24.34
C ILE A 347 -12.88 18.22 -24.32
N ILE A 348 -13.17 19.52 -24.24
CA ILE A 348 -12.20 20.60 -24.12
C ILE A 348 -12.51 21.26 -22.81
N ASP A 349 -11.51 21.38 -21.94
CA ASP A 349 -11.67 22.06 -20.67
C ASP A 349 -12.15 23.49 -20.92
N SER A 350 -12.99 24.02 -20.02
CA SER A 350 -13.56 25.36 -20.20
C SER A 350 -12.53 26.49 -20.00
N PHE A 351 -11.31 26.14 -19.63
CA PHE A 351 -10.19 27.03 -19.37
C PHE A 351 -9.01 26.57 -20.21
N THR A 352 -8.18 27.51 -20.67
CA THR A 352 -6.86 27.18 -21.21
C THR A 352 -6.03 26.46 -20.16
N ASP A 353 -5.17 25.54 -20.57
CA ASP A 353 -4.13 25.00 -19.70
C ASP A 353 -3.37 26.16 -19.04
N GLN A 354 -3.03 26.03 -17.76
CA GLN A 354 -2.13 27.00 -17.13
C GLN A 354 -0.83 27.01 -17.93
N GLY A 355 -0.35 28.21 -18.28
CA GLY A 355 0.94 28.34 -18.96
C GLY A 355 2.03 27.61 -18.17
N GLU A 356 2.95 26.93 -18.88
CA GLU A 356 4.08 26.27 -18.25
C GLU A 356 4.84 27.27 -17.39
N SER A 357 4.78 27.08 -16.07
CA SER A 357 5.65 27.79 -15.13
C SER A 357 7.08 27.33 -15.31
N ALA A 358 8.04 28.21 -15.04
CA ALA A 358 9.44 27.81 -15.04
C ALA A 358 9.67 26.60 -14.11
N SER A 359 10.58 25.71 -14.51
CA SER A 359 10.93 24.48 -13.77
C SER A 359 11.34 24.73 -12.31
N LEU A 360 11.87 25.92 -12.01
CA LEU A 360 12.15 26.39 -10.66
C LEU A 360 11.64 27.83 -10.51
N ARG A 361 11.21 28.18 -9.30
CA ARG A 361 10.86 29.57 -8.96
C ARG A 361 12.14 30.40 -8.88
N THR A 362 12.24 31.43 -9.71
CA THR A 362 13.44 32.27 -9.82
C THR A 362 13.36 33.57 -8.99
N ASN A 363 12.15 33.98 -8.59
CA ASN A 363 11.93 35.12 -7.70
C ASN A 363 12.04 34.71 -6.23
N VAL A 364 13.27 34.52 -5.75
CA VAL A 364 13.59 34.08 -4.39
C VAL A 364 14.69 34.94 -3.76
N SER A 365 14.84 34.86 -2.44
CA SER A 365 15.92 35.55 -1.73
C SER A 365 17.30 35.08 -2.22
N GLU A 366 18.34 35.92 -2.12
CA GLU A 366 19.70 35.51 -2.54
C GLU A 366 20.23 34.30 -1.76
N MET A 367 19.81 34.13 -0.50
CA MET A 367 20.12 32.94 0.30
C MET A 367 19.45 31.69 -0.26
N CYS A 368 18.15 31.77 -0.58
CA CYS A 368 17.41 30.67 -1.18
C CYS A 368 17.97 30.31 -2.57
N LYS A 369 18.32 31.31 -3.38
CA LYS A 369 18.96 31.12 -4.69
C LYS A 369 20.27 30.34 -4.58
N ALA A 370 21.15 30.71 -3.65
CA ALA A 370 22.40 29.98 -3.43
C ALA A 370 22.12 28.52 -3.04
N ALA A 371 21.16 28.29 -2.15
CA ALA A 371 20.78 26.93 -1.71
C ALA A 371 20.11 26.11 -2.83
N MET A 372 19.31 26.73 -3.70
CA MET A 372 18.70 26.07 -4.86
C MET A 372 19.73 25.72 -5.93
N ILE A 373 20.71 26.60 -6.17
CA ILE A 373 21.84 26.33 -7.08
C ILE A 373 22.68 25.17 -6.54
N GLU A 374 22.90 25.10 -5.23
CA GLU A 374 23.60 23.99 -4.60
C GLU A 374 22.84 22.66 -4.76
N LEU A 375 21.51 22.68 -4.63
CA LEU A 375 20.67 21.48 -4.73
C LEU A 375 20.49 20.97 -6.17
N HIS A 376 20.12 21.86 -7.10
CA HIS A 376 19.73 21.50 -8.48
C HIS A 376 20.86 21.69 -9.51
N GLY A 377 21.92 22.37 -9.13
CA GLY A 377 23.04 22.73 -10.00
C GLY A 377 22.79 24.01 -10.80
N GLN A 378 23.89 24.69 -11.16
CA GLN A 378 23.86 25.95 -11.89
C GLN A 378 23.12 25.85 -13.23
N SER A 379 23.28 24.73 -13.95
CA SER A 379 22.63 24.54 -15.26
C SER A 379 21.10 24.50 -15.19
N ALA A 380 20.54 23.90 -14.14
CA ALA A 380 19.10 23.84 -13.94
C ALA A 380 18.55 25.22 -13.56
N TRP A 381 19.28 25.96 -12.73
CA TRP A 381 18.95 27.35 -12.38
C TRP A 381 18.96 28.26 -13.62
N ASP A 382 20.01 28.22 -14.43
CA ASP A 382 20.12 29.05 -15.64
C ASP A 382 19.03 28.70 -16.65
N ALA A 383 18.68 27.41 -16.77
CA ALA A 383 17.55 26.96 -17.59
C ALA A 383 16.21 27.52 -17.08
N ALA A 384 15.96 27.47 -15.77
CA ALA A 384 14.76 28.04 -15.17
C ALA A 384 14.69 29.57 -15.33
N VAL A 385 15.82 30.28 -15.24
CA VAL A 385 15.89 31.73 -15.52
C VAL A 385 15.61 32.03 -16.98
N ALA A 386 16.14 31.23 -17.92
CA ALA A 386 15.85 31.38 -19.33
C ALA A 386 14.37 31.08 -19.65
N GLN A 387 13.78 30.07 -19.01
CA GLN A 387 12.36 29.75 -19.09
C GLN A 387 11.52 30.89 -18.54
N GLN A 388 11.83 31.41 -17.35
CA GLN A 388 11.11 32.53 -16.76
C GLN A 388 11.22 33.79 -17.63
N ALA A 389 12.41 34.08 -18.19
CA ALA A 389 12.59 35.20 -19.09
C ALA A 389 11.80 35.04 -20.40
N ALA A 390 11.68 33.81 -20.93
CA ALA A 390 10.85 33.52 -22.08
C ALA A 390 9.35 33.67 -21.76
N ILE A 391 8.92 33.21 -20.57
CA ILE A 391 7.55 33.37 -20.06
C ILE A 391 7.22 34.86 -19.87
N ASP A 392 8.11 35.63 -19.24
CA ASP A 392 7.95 37.06 -19.02
C ASP A 392 7.94 37.84 -20.34
N ALA A 393 8.80 37.47 -21.29
CA ALA A 393 8.81 38.03 -22.65
C ALA A 393 7.52 37.70 -23.44
N ALA A 394 6.88 36.58 -23.13
CA ALA A 394 5.57 36.20 -23.66
C ALA A 394 4.38 36.86 -22.93
N GLY A 395 4.63 37.68 -21.89
CA GLY A 395 3.60 38.39 -21.12
C GLY A 395 3.30 37.81 -19.73
N GLY A 396 4.14 36.91 -19.22
CA GLY A 396 3.98 36.23 -17.92
C GLY A 396 3.35 34.84 -18.05
N VAL A 397 3.18 34.15 -16.91
CA VAL A 397 2.42 32.89 -16.89
C VAL A 397 0.99 33.22 -17.31
N VAL A 398 0.58 32.72 -18.48
CA VAL A 398 -0.78 32.92 -18.99
C VAL A 398 -1.74 32.33 -17.97
N GLU A 399 -2.47 33.20 -17.26
CA GLU A 399 -3.54 32.77 -16.37
C GLU A 399 -4.53 31.92 -17.18
N SER A 400 -5.06 30.86 -16.58
CA SER A 400 -6.06 30.02 -17.23
C SER A 400 -7.30 30.89 -17.54
N VAL A 401 -7.43 31.36 -18.78
CA VAL A 401 -8.56 32.17 -19.20
C VAL A 401 -9.67 31.24 -19.63
N ARG A 402 -10.91 31.58 -19.31
CA ARG A 402 -12.06 30.85 -19.81
C ARG A 402 -12.10 30.97 -21.33
N LEU A 403 -12.01 29.84 -22.02
CA LEU A 403 -12.04 29.82 -23.49
C LEU A 403 -13.37 30.39 -23.99
N THR A 404 -13.29 31.25 -25.00
CA THR A 404 -14.46 31.75 -25.70
C THR A 404 -15.12 30.63 -26.51
N ALA A 405 -16.41 30.78 -26.83
CA ALA A 405 -17.13 29.76 -27.60
C ALA A 405 -16.51 29.49 -28.98
N GLU A 406 -15.80 30.47 -29.56
CA GLU A 406 -15.11 30.35 -30.85
C GLU A 406 -13.79 29.58 -30.73
N GLU A 407 -13.00 29.80 -29.67
CA GLU A 407 -11.76 29.05 -29.40
C GLU A 407 -12.03 27.58 -29.07
N ILE A 408 -13.09 27.30 -28.30
CA ILE A 408 -13.55 25.92 -28.04
C ILE A 408 -13.94 25.24 -29.36
N ALA A 409 -14.57 25.97 -30.28
CA ALA A 409 -14.92 25.42 -31.59
C ALA A 409 -13.68 25.12 -32.45
N GLN A 410 -12.66 25.98 -32.43
CA GLN A 410 -11.39 25.75 -33.14
C GLN A 410 -10.60 24.57 -32.56
N LEU A 411 -10.40 24.54 -31.24
CA LEU A 411 -9.73 23.42 -30.55
C LEU A 411 -10.46 22.09 -30.76
N ARG A 412 -11.79 22.12 -30.94
CA ARG A 412 -12.57 20.93 -31.28
C ARG A 412 -12.26 20.42 -32.68
N ILE A 413 -12.15 21.32 -33.65
CA ILE A 413 -11.78 20.97 -35.04
C ILE A 413 -10.35 20.40 -35.08
N GLU A 414 -9.42 20.97 -34.31
CA GLU A 414 -8.05 20.46 -34.20
C GLU A 414 -7.97 19.09 -33.52
N LYS A 415 -8.71 18.88 -32.42
CA LYS A 415 -8.83 17.56 -31.78
C LYS A 415 -9.48 16.53 -32.71
N GLU A 416 -10.49 16.93 -33.47
CA GLU A 416 -11.17 16.06 -34.44
C GLU A 416 -10.24 15.64 -35.59
N ALA A 417 -9.38 16.56 -36.07
CA ALA A 417 -8.39 16.25 -37.10
C ALA A 417 -7.25 15.34 -36.63
N ASN A 418 -6.89 15.43 -35.34
CA ASN A 418 -5.81 14.64 -34.72
C ASN A 418 -6.30 13.35 -34.03
N ALA A 419 -7.62 13.09 -34.05
CA ALA A 419 -8.19 11.93 -33.37
C ALA A 419 -7.73 10.62 -34.03
N ALA A 420 -7.41 9.65 -33.20
CA ALA A 420 -7.00 8.34 -33.68
C ALA A 420 -8.19 7.58 -34.30
N PRO A 421 -7.96 6.71 -35.31
CA PRO A 421 -9.00 5.86 -35.89
C PRO A 421 -9.70 4.91 -34.91
N ILE A 422 -9.01 4.48 -33.86
CA ILE A 422 -9.57 3.60 -32.81
C ILE A 422 -9.50 4.31 -31.46
N GLY A 423 -10.62 4.39 -30.76
CA GLY A 423 -10.71 4.97 -29.43
C GLY A 423 -10.01 4.12 -28.38
N THR A 424 -9.28 4.77 -27.46
CA THR A 424 -8.62 4.11 -26.31
C THR A 424 -9.59 3.25 -25.49
N GLY A 425 -10.82 3.73 -25.27
CA GLY A 425 -11.85 2.98 -24.56
C GLY A 425 -12.25 1.68 -25.28
N VAL A 426 -12.55 1.78 -26.59
CA VAL A 426 -12.96 0.62 -27.42
C VAL A 426 -11.81 -0.38 -27.54
N ALA A 427 -10.59 0.09 -27.80
CA ALA A 427 -9.39 -0.76 -27.85
C ALA A 427 -9.16 -1.51 -26.53
N THR A 428 -9.30 -0.83 -25.39
CA THR A 428 -9.13 -1.44 -24.06
C THR A 428 -10.18 -2.52 -23.80
N ILE A 429 -11.45 -2.24 -24.10
CA ILE A 429 -12.54 -3.22 -23.97
C ILE A 429 -12.31 -4.42 -24.91
N ALA A 430 -11.90 -4.17 -26.16
CA ALA A 430 -11.58 -5.20 -27.13
C ALA A 430 -10.45 -6.13 -26.64
N VAL A 431 -9.38 -5.58 -26.06
CA VAL A 431 -8.29 -6.35 -25.45
C VAL A 431 -8.81 -7.19 -24.28
N MET A 432 -9.53 -6.58 -23.33
CA MET A 432 -10.02 -7.29 -22.16
C MET A 432 -10.95 -8.47 -22.54
N LEU A 433 -11.92 -8.23 -23.42
CA LEU A 433 -12.84 -9.26 -23.88
C LEU A 433 -12.14 -10.30 -24.76
N GLY A 434 -11.16 -9.89 -25.57
CA GLY A 434 -10.32 -10.78 -26.38
C GLY A 434 -9.52 -11.75 -25.51
N LEU A 435 -8.89 -11.24 -24.45
CA LEU A 435 -8.18 -12.06 -23.47
C LEU A 435 -9.12 -13.07 -22.78
N VAL A 436 -10.35 -12.68 -22.44
CA VAL A 436 -11.36 -13.59 -21.88
C VAL A 436 -11.68 -14.74 -22.85
N LEU A 437 -11.89 -14.46 -24.13
CA LEU A 437 -12.18 -15.49 -25.14
C LEU A 437 -11.00 -16.44 -25.35
N VAL A 438 -9.78 -15.90 -25.37
CA VAL A 438 -8.53 -16.64 -25.53
C VAL A 438 -8.26 -17.57 -24.35
N VAL A 439 -8.41 -17.07 -23.12
CA VAL A 439 -8.29 -17.90 -21.90
C VAL A 439 -9.38 -18.96 -21.87
N ALA A 440 -10.62 -18.62 -22.21
CA ALA A 440 -11.71 -19.60 -22.28
C ALA A 440 -11.46 -20.70 -23.32
N ARG A 441 -10.76 -20.38 -24.42
CA ARG A 441 -10.30 -21.37 -25.41
C ARG A 441 -9.22 -22.28 -24.85
N GLY A 442 -8.24 -21.71 -24.12
CA GLY A 442 -7.15 -22.46 -23.49
C GLY A 442 -7.61 -23.40 -22.38
N VAL A 443 -8.68 -23.03 -21.65
CA VAL A 443 -9.23 -23.82 -20.54
C VAL A 443 -9.99 -25.05 -21.01
N ALA A 444 -10.69 -24.96 -22.14
CA ALA A 444 -11.44 -26.07 -22.72
C ALA A 444 -11.15 -26.22 -24.23
N PRO A 445 -9.96 -26.73 -24.61
CA PRO A 445 -9.58 -26.90 -26.01
C PRO A 445 -10.45 -27.92 -26.78
N SER A 446 -11.12 -28.83 -26.09
CA SER A 446 -12.00 -29.82 -26.74
C SER A 446 -13.42 -29.31 -26.97
N ALA A 447 -13.85 -28.26 -26.28
CA ALA A 447 -15.18 -27.67 -26.43
C ALA A 447 -15.37 -26.97 -27.79
N SER A 448 -16.63 -26.86 -28.23
CA SER A 448 -16.98 -26.27 -29.53
C SER A 448 -16.39 -24.87 -29.71
N ARG A 449 -15.82 -24.57 -30.89
CA ARG A 449 -15.16 -23.28 -31.13
C ARG A 449 -16.14 -22.17 -31.50
N ALA A 450 -17.32 -22.54 -32.01
CA ALA A 450 -18.29 -21.62 -32.61
C ALA A 450 -18.67 -20.43 -31.70
N PRO A 451 -19.03 -20.60 -30.41
CA PRO A 451 -19.41 -19.46 -29.57
C PRO A 451 -18.26 -18.46 -29.33
N LEU A 452 -17.02 -18.96 -29.21
CA LEU A 452 -15.86 -18.10 -29.01
C LEU A 452 -15.45 -17.38 -30.30
N LEU A 453 -15.63 -18.02 -31.46
CA LEU A 453 -15.40 -17.40 -32.77
C LEU A 453 -16.43 -16.31 -33.06
N VAL A 454 -17.70 -16.50 -32.69
CA VAL A 454 -18.72 -15.44 -32.75
C VAL A 454 -18.30 -14.25 -31.89
N GLY A 455 -17.77 -14.50 -30.69
CA GLY A 455 -17.24 -13.44 -29.85
C GLY A 455 -16.03 -12.72 -30.45
N GLY A 456 -15.07 -13.46 -31.01
CA GLY A 456 -13.90 -12.89 -31.66
C GLY A 456 -14.26 -12.07 -32.91
N LEU A 457 -15.23 -12.54 -33.69
CA LEU A 457 -15.77 -11.81 -34.82
C LEU A 457 -16.50 -10.53 -34.38
N GLY A 458 -17.17 -10.57 -33.23
CA GLY A 458 -17.73 -9.38 -32.57
C GLY A 458 -16.67 -8.32 -32.25
N ILE A 459 -15.49 -8.72 -31.76
CA ILE A 459 -14.38 -7.79 -31.48
C ILE A 459 -13.85 -7.17 -32.78
N VAL A 460 -13.61 -7.99 -33.81
CA VAL A 460 -13.15 -7.49 -35.11
C VAL A 460 -14.18 -6.52 -35.71
N LEU A 461 -15.47 -6.86 -35.62
CA LEU A 461 -16.54 -6.00 -36.07
C LEU A 461 -16.61 -4.69 -35.25
N ALA A 462 -16.38 -4.75 -33.94
CA ALA A 462 -16.37 -3.57 -33.08
C ALA A 462 -15.25 -2.60 -33.49
N LEU A 463 -14.03 -3.11 -33.73
CA LEU A 463 -12.92 -2.31 -34.21
C LEU A 463 -13.15 -1.77 -35.63
N LEU A 464 -13.79 -2.53 -36.52
CA LEU A 464 -14.15 -2.05 -37.85
C LEU A 464 -15.23 -0.97 -37.82
N VAL A 465 -16.23 -1.11 -36.95
CA VAL A 465 -17.26 -0.09 -36.73
C VAL A 465 -16.63 1.19 -36.17
N ASP A 466 -15.67 1.05 -35.25
CA ASP A 466 -14.91 2.18 -34.69
C ASP A 466 -14.15 2.94 -35.80
N ILE A 467 -13.44 2.21 -36.67
CA ILE A 467 -12.66 2.82 -37.76
C ILE A 467 -13.54 3.46 -38.85
N LEU A 468 -14.67 2.82 -39.19
CA LEU A 468 -15.44 3.17 -40.39
C LEU A 468 -16.66 4.06 -40.12
N LEU A 469 -17.28 3.94 -38.95
CA LEU A 469 -18.59 4.52 -38.66
C LEU A 469 -18.58 5.46 -37.45
N ILE A 470 -17.60 5.34 -36.55
CA ILE A 470 -17.49 6.21 -35.38
C ILE A 470 -16.49 7.32 -35.70
N GLN A 471 -17.04 8.51 -35.94
CA GLN A 471 -16.24 9.73 -35.99
C GLN A 471 -16.15 10.34 -34.58
N PRO A 472 -15.10 11.12 -34.26
CA PRO A 472 -14.97 11.80 -32.96
C PRO A 472 -16.18 12.67 -32.59
N SER A 473 -16.90 13.20 -33.59
CA SER A 473 -18.12 13.98 -33.44
C SER A 473 -19.41 13.16 -33.24
N THR A 474 -19.33 11.83 -33.24
CA THR A 474 -20.49 10.94 -33.04
C THR A 474 -20.97 11.00 -31.58
N SER A 475 -22.27 11.19 -31.35
CA SER A 475 -22.81 11.24 -29.98
C SER A 475 -22.60 9.91 -29.25
N SER A 476 -22.44 9.95 -27.93
CA SER A 476 -22.26 8.75 -27.09
C SER A 476 -23.40 7.73 -27.28
N GLY A 477 -24.64 8.20 -27.47
CA GLY A 477 -25.78 7.35 -27.78
C GLY A 477 -25.74 6.71 -29.17
N ALA A 478 -25.29 7.45 -30.20
CA ALA A 478 -25.09 6.88 -31.53
C ALA A 478 -23.96 5.85 -31.55
N THR A 479 -22.83 6.14 -30.89
CA THR A 479 -21.71 5.21 -30.68
C THR A 479 -22.17 3.94 -29.98
N PHE A 480 -22.97 4.07 -28.91
CA PHE A 480 -23.55 2.93 -28.20
C PHE A 480 -24.42 2.06 -29.11
N LEU A 481 -25.29 2.66 -29.92
CA LEU A 481 -26.16 1.92 -30.85
C LEU A 481 -25.37 1.21 -31.94
N LEU A 482 -24.36 1.86 -32.52
CA LEU A 482 -23.48 1.27 -33.54
C LEU A 482 -22.69 0.08 -33.00
N LEU A 483 -22.25 0.16 -31.74
CA LEU A 483 -21.48 -0.91 -31.09
C LEU A 483 -22.35 -1.99 -30.41
N LEU A 484 -23.67 -1.81 -30.35
CA LEU A 484 -24.58 -2.73 -29.65
C LEU A 484 -24.54 -4.15 -30.23
N ILE A 485 -24.53 -4.29 -31.56
CA ILE A 485 -24.46 -5.59 -32.23
C ILE A 485 -23.06 -6.22 -32.09
N PRO A 486 -21.94 -5.52 -32.41
CA PRO A 486 -20.59 -6.04 -32.19
C PRO A 486 -20.32 -6.47 -30.74
N PHE A 487 -20.70 -5.64 -29.77
CA PHE A 487 -20.56 -6.00 -28.36
C PHE A 487 -21.53 -7.10 -27.95
N GLY A 488 -22.76 -7.14 -28.46
CA GLY A 488 -23.69 -8.24 -28.22
C GLY A 488 -23.13 -9.61 -28.63
N MET A 489 -22.50 -9.68 -29.80
CA MET A 489 -21.79 -10.88 -30.27
C MET A 489 -20.59 -11.22 -29.38
N THR A 490 -19.80 -10.21 -29.01
CA THR A 490 -18.66 -10.37 -28.10
C THR A 490 -19.09 -10.90 -26.73
N PHE A 491 -20.11 -10.30 -26.12
CA PHE A 491 -20.67 -10.72 -24.84
C PHE A 491 -21.29 -12.11 -24.90
N TYR A 492 -21.93 -12.50 -26.02
CA TYR A 492 -22.40 -13.88 -26.21
C TYR A 492 -21.23 -14.89 -26.15
N GLY A 493 -20.12 -14.58 -26.81
CA GLY A 493 -18.90 -15.40 -26.76
C GLY A 493 -18.28 -15.42 -25.35
N CYS A 494 -18.16 -14.26 -24.71
CA CYS A 494 -17.61 -14.13 -23.36
C CYS A 494 -18.48 -14.82 -22.32
N ALA A 495 -19.81 -14.82 -22.44
CA ALA A 495 -20.71 -15.54 -21.55
C ALA A 495 -20.49 -17.05 -21.62
N HIS A 496 -20.38 -17.61 -22.84
CA HIS A 496 -20.01 -19.01 -23.02
C HIS A 496 -18.60 -19.31 -22.52
N GLY A 497 -17.67 -18.37 -22.72
CA GLY A 497 -16.31 -18.46 -22.20
C GLY A 497 -16.27 -18.48 -20.67
N ALA A 498 -17.04 -17.63 -20.01
CA ALA A 498 -17.17 -17.58 -18.55
C ALA A 498 -17.71 -18.89 -17.99
N VAL A 499 -18.71 -19.51 -18.65
CA VAL A 499 -19.21 -20.83 -18.26
C VAL A 499 -18.12 -21.91 -18.37
N ARG A 500 -17.27 -21.86 -19.40
CA ARG A 500 -16.13 -22.80 -19.54
C ARG A 500 -15.12 -22.59 -18.42
N MET A 501 -14.75 -21.35 -18.16
CA MET A 501 -13.81 -20.98 -17.11
C MET A 501 -14.32 -21.34 -15.71
N ALA A 502 -15.62 -21.19 -15.45
CA ALA A 502 -16.24 -21.54 -14.17
C ALA A 502 -16.26 -23.05 -13.88
N LYS A 503 -16.09 -23.90 -14.90
CA LYS A 503 -15.90 -25.36 -14.71
C LYS A 503 -14.48 -25.69 -14.27
N ASN A 504 -13.50 -24.86 -14.61
CA ASN A 504 -12.13 -25.03 -14.18
C ASN A 504 -11.99 -24.60 -12.72
N GLU A 505 -11.58 -25.53 -11.87
CA GLU A 505 -11.49 -25.29 -10.43
C GLU A 505 -10.45 -24.23 -10.07
N LEU A 506 -9.31 -24.21 -10.77
CA LEU A 506 -8.26 -23.21 -10.55
C LEU A 506 -8.80 -21.81 -10.76
N ILE A 507 -9.44 -21.57 -11.90
CA ILE A 507 -10.00 -20.26 -12.22
C ILE A 507 -11.14 -19.92 -11.26
N ARG A 508 -12.04 -20.86 -10.98
CA ARG A 508 -13.17 -20.64 -10.08
C ARG A 508 -12.75 -20.22 -8.67
N VAL A 509 -11.63 -20.74 -8.16
CA VAL A 509 -11.18 -20.49 -6.79
C VAL A 509 -10.24 -19.28 -6.70
N VAL A 510 -9.33 -19.11 -7.66
CA VAL A 510 -8.27 -18.09 -7.62
C VAL A 510 -8.70 -16.76 -8.21
N PHE A 511 -9.49 -16.79 -9.28
CA PHE A 511 -9.80 -15.61 -10.05
C PHE A 511 -10.65 -14.58 -9.27
N PRO A 512 -11.68 -14.96 -8.49
CA PRO A 512 -12.50 -13.96 -7.82
C PRO A 512 -11.73 -13.12 -6.78
N PRO A 513 -10.91 -13.69 -5.86
CA PRO A 513 -10.06 -12.90 -4.99
C PRO A 513 -9.04 -12.05 -5.75
N LEU A 514 -8.46 -12.57 -6.83
CA LEU A 514 -7.52 -11.82 -7.67
C LEU A 514 -8.19 -10.60 -8.32
N VAL A 515 -9.39 -10.76 -8.89
CA VAL A 515 -10.16 -9.65 -9.47
C VAL A 515 -10.47 -8.60 -8.41
N LEU A 516 -10.81 -9.02 -7.20
CA LEU A 516 -11.05 -8.09 -6.09
C LEU A 516 -9.79 -7.30 -5.73
N ILE A 517 -8.63 -7.97 -5.58
CA ILE A 517 -7.35 -7.32 -5.31
C ILE A 517 -6.98 -6.36 -6.44
N VAL A 518 -7.14 -6.77 -7.70
CA VAL A 518 -6.84 -5.93 -8.87
C VAL A 518 -7.82 -4.76 -8.98
N ALA A 519 -9.10 -4.93 -8.65
CA ALA A 519 -10.06 -3.83 -8.66
C ALA A 519 -9.71 -2.78 -7.60
N VAL A 520 -9.36 -3.23 -6.39
CA VAL A 520 -8.99 -2.36 -5.27
C VAL A 520 -7.64 -1.69 -5.48
N LEU A 521 -6.62 -2.44 -5.89
CA LEU A 521 -5.32 -1.86 -6.21
C LEU A 521 -5.44 -0.98 -7.45
N GLY A 522 -6.07 -1.44 -8.52
CA GLY A 522 -6.25 -0.66 -9.75
C GLY A 522 -6.96 0.67 -9.52
N SER A 523 -7.96 0.72 -8.64
CA SER A 523 -8.64 1.99 -8.30
C SER A 523 -7.78 2.94 -7.48
N ILE A 524 -6.78 2.45 -6.75
CA ILE A 524 -5.79 3.26 -6.01
C ILE A 524 -4.63 3.67 -6.93
N LEU A 525 -4.08 2.70 -7.67
CA LEU A 525 -2.91 2.88 -8.53
C LEU A 525 -3.21 3.72 -9.75
N GLY A 526 -4.44 3.69 -10.25
CA GLY A 526 -4.90 4.51 -11.37
C GLY A 526 -5.45 5.88 -10.95
N GLY A 527 -5.28 6.30 -9.68
CA GLY A 527 -5.75 7.59 -9.19
C GLY A 527 -7.28 7.78 -9.16
N ILE A 528 -8.06 6.73 -9.43
CA ILE A 528 -9.53 6.82 -9.56
C ILE A 528 -10.18 7.12 -8.20
N THR A 529 -9.64 6.54 -7.13
CA THR A 529 -10.19 6.67 -5.77
C THR A 529 -9.09 6.64 -4.71
N ASN A 530 -9.32 7.36 -3.61
CA ASN A 530 -8.50 7.28 -2.41
C ASN A 530 -8.53 5.86 -1.78
N PRO A 531 -7.57 5.52 -0.89
CA PRO A 531 -7.52 4.21 -0.25
C PRO A 531 -8.81 3.80 0.47
N THR A 532 -9.56 4.75 1.04
CA THR A 532 -10.77 4.47 1.83
C THR A 532 -11.96 3.99 0.99
N PRO A 533 -12.39 4.69 -0.09
CA PRO A 533 -13.37 4.13 -1.02
C PRO A 533 -12.92 2.81 -1.67
N ALA A 534 -11.63 2.68 -2.01
CA ALA A 534 -11.09 1.44 -2.57
C ALA A 534 -11.18 0.28 -1.57
N ALA A 535 -10.86 0.52 -0.29
CA ALA A 535 -11.00 -0.47 0.76
C ALA A 535 -12.47 -0.87 0.97
N ALA A 536 -13.41 0.08 0.88
CA ALA A 536 -14.85 -0.19 0.96
C ALA A 536 -15.34 -1.07 -0.22
N LEU A 537 -14.87 -0.81 -1.45
CA LEU A 537 -15.10 -1.68 -2.61
C LEU A 537 -14.56 -3.10 -2.33
N GLY A 538 -13.37 -3.20 -1.74
CA GLY A 538 -12.76 -4.46 -1.30
C GLY A 538 -13.61 -5.22 -0.28
N ALA A 539 -14.01 -4.56 0.80
CA ALA A 539 -14.83 -5.15 1.85
C ALA A 539 -16.20 -5.60 1.33
N GLY A 540 -16.87 -4.75 0.52
CA GLY A 540 -18.13 -5.08 -0.13
C GLY A 540 -18.01 -6.27 -1.09
N GLY A 541 -16.97 -6.28 -1.92
CA GLY A 541 -16.69 -7.39 -2.84
C GLY A 541 -16.37 -8.70 -2.11
N ALA A 542 -15.63 -8.65 -0.99
CA ALA A 542 -15.38 -9.83 -0.16
C ALA A 542 -16.65 -10.37 0.50
N ILE A 543 -17.53 -9.48 0.99
CA ILE A 543 -18.85 -9.85 1.53
C ILE A 543 -19.70 -10.53 0.45
N MET A 544 -19.75 -9.95 -0.75
CA MET A 544 -20.46 -10.54 -1.88
C MET A 544 -19.87 -11.90 -2.28
N LEU A 545 -18.54 -12.03 -2.36
CA LEU A 545 -17.87 -13.28 -2.70
C LEU A 545 -18.11 -14.37 -1.64
N ALA A 546 -18.04 -14.01 -0.36
CA ALA A 546 -18.35 -14.91 0.74
C ALA A 546 -19.83 -15.35 0.70
N ALA A 547 -20.76 -14.45 0.39
CA ALA A 547 -22.18 -14.77 0.26
C ALA A 547 -22.44 -15.68 -0.95
N TYR A 548 -21.79 -15.41 -2.09
CA TYR A 548 -21.83 -16.27 -3.28
C TYR A 548 -21.46 -17.71 -2.93
N ARG A 549 -20.33 -17.89 -2.21
CA ARG A 549 -19.90 -19.21 -1.78
C ARG A 549 -20.89 -19.83 -0.80
N LYS A 550 -21.31 -19.09 0.23
CA LYS A 550 -22.20 -19.60 1.27
C LYS A 550 -23.54 -20.08 0.70
N LEU A 551 -24.08 -19.40 -0.31
CA LEU A 551 -25.29 -19.84 -1.02
C LEU A 551 -25.06 -21.16 -1.75
N ARG A 552 -23.91 -21.32 -2.41
CA ARG A 552 -23.57 -22.59 -3.08
C ARG A 552 -23.37 -23.74 -2.10
N ASP A 553 -22.75 -23.48 -0.95
CA ASP A 553 -22.59 -24.47 0.12
C ASP A 553 -23.96 -24.90 0.72
N GLN A 554 -25.00 -24.08 0.53
CA GLN A 554 -26.39 -24.35 0.97
C GLN A 554 -27.30 -24.84 -0.19
N ASP A 555 -26.75 -25.17 -1.36
CA ASP A 555 -27.49 -25.53 -2.57
C ASP A 555 -28.54 -24.48 -3.00
N ARG A 556 -28.31 -23.21 -2.64
CA ARG A 556 -29.14 -22.06 -3.03
C ARG A 556 -28.55 -21.34 -4.24
N SER A 557 -29.43 -20.75 -5.05
CA SER A 557 -29.02 -20.01 -6.24
C SER A 557 -28.27 -18.71 -5.87
N PRO A 558 -27.01 -18.52 -6.31
CA PRO A 558 -26.26 -17.29 -6.07
C PRO A 558 -26.58 -16.16 -7.07
N ARG A 559 -27.67 -16.29 -7.85
CA ARG A 559 -27.99 -15.38 -8.97
C ARG A 559 -28.09 -13.91 -8.56
N ILE A 560 -28.66 -13.62 -7.39
CA ILE A 560 -28.79 -12.25 -6.87
C ILE A 560 -27.41 -11.60 -6.70
N ILE A 561 -26.44 -12.34 -6.16
CA ILE A 561 -25.08 -11.85 -5.94
C ILE A 561 -24.35 -11.61 -7.27
N ILE A 562 -24.53 -12.52 -8.24
CA ILE A 562 -23.92 -12.36 -9.58
C ILE A 562 -24.49 -11.11 -10.26
N ILE A 563 -25.81 -10.93 -10.29
CA ILE A 563 -26.44 -9.76 -10.91
C ILE A 563 -26.02 -8.48 -10.17
N ALA A 564 -25.93 -8.51 -8.85
CA ALA A 564 -25.48 -7.35 -8.08
C ALA A 564 -24.03 -6.98 -8.41
N THR A 565 -23.15 -7.97 -8.58
CA THR A 565 -21.75 -7.74 -9.00
C THR A 565 -21.70 -7.13 -10.40
N LEU A 566 -22.53 -7.63 -11.32
CA LEU A 566 -22.67 -7.08 -12.66
C LEU A 566 -23.28 -5.68 -12.65
N ALA A 567 -24.19 -5.39 -11.73
CA ALA A 567 -24.81 -4.07 -11.56
C ALA A 567 -23.79 -3.02 -11.09
N VAL A 568 -22.85 -3.39 -10.21
CA VAL A 568 -21.70 -2.52 -9.86
C VAL A 568 -20.87 -2.21 -11.11
N GLY A 569 -20.53 -3.24 -11.89
CA GLY A 569 -19.80 -3.04 -13.15
C GLY A 569 -20.56 -2.16 -14.14
N LEU A 570 -21.88 -2.35 -14.27
CA LEU A 570 -22.73 -1.54 -15.12
C LEU A 570 -22.77 -0.07 -14.66
N ALA A 571 -22.92 0.18 -13.36
CA ALA A 571 -22.91 1.53 -12.81
C ALA A 571 -21.58 2.25 -13.08
N ILE A 572 -20.45 1.56 -12.90
CA ILE A 572 -19.11 2.09 -13.20
C ILE A 572 -18.98 2.38 -14.71
N LEU A 573 -19.38 1.45 -15.57
CA LEU A 573 -19.33 1.65 -17.02
C LEU A 573 -20.18 2.84 -17.47
N MET A 574 -21.39 3.01 -16.93
CA MET A 574 -22.22 4.17 -17.23
C MET A 574 -21.55 5.48 -16.77
N GLY A 575 -20.94 5.49 -15.58
CA GLY A 575 -20.24 6.67 -15.06
C GLY A 575 -18.96 7.05 -15.82
N ILE A 576 -18.27 6.07 -16.42
CA ILE A 576 -17.07 6.33 -17.24
C ILE A 576 -17.44 6.84 -18.63
N ASN A 577 -18.53 6.35 -19.23
CA ASN A 577 -18.87 6.65 -20.63
C ASN A 577 -19.88 7.81 -20.81
N PHE A 578 -20.62 8.16 -19.76
CA PHE A 578 -21.65 9.20 -19.83
C PHE A 578 -21.50 10.19 -18.69
N ASP A 579 -21.72 11.47 -18.98
CA ASP A 579 -21.84 12.49 -17.93
C ASP A 579 -23.17 12.32 -17.18
N LEU A 580 -23.07 11.92 -15.91
CA LEU A 580 -24.23 11.68 -15.03
C LEU A 580 -24.67 12.94 -14.26
N ARG A 581 -24.08 14.10 -14.52
CA ARG A 581 -24.41 15.37 -13.84
C ARG A 581 -25.71 15.97 -14.39
N ILE A 582 -26.84 15.58 -13.81
CA ILE A 582 -28.18 16.00 -14.25
C ILE A 582 -28.62 17.41 -13.80
N ASN A 583 -27.88 18.06 -12.90
CA ASN A 583 -28.24 19.38 -12.33
C ASN A 583 -27.80 20.58 -13.21
N GLN A 584 -27.42 20.33 -14.46
CA GLN A 584 -26.99 21.37 -15.39
C GLN A 584 -28.14 21.76 -16.34
N SER A 585 -28.13 23.00 -16.85
CA SER A 585 -29.05 23.43 -17.89
C SER A 585 -28.65 22.83 -19.25
N GLY A 586 -29.58 22.19 -19.98
CA GLY A 586 -29.29 21.66 -21.33
C GLY A 586 -28.81 20.21 -21.39
N VAL A 587 -29.07 19.42 -20.35
CA VAL A 587 -28.70 17.99 -20.28
C VAL A 587 -29.42 17.20 -21.38
N SER A 588 -28.66 16.40 -22.13
CA SER A 588 -29.17 15.57 -23.21
C SER A 588 -30.09 14.43 -22.71
N PHE A 589 -30.98 13.93 -23.57
CA PHE A 589 -31.80 12.76 -23.26
C PHE A 589 -30.94 11.51 -22.98
N GLU A 590 -29.80 11.37 -23.67
CA GLU A 590 -28.86 10.27 -23.50
C GLU A 590 -28.27 10.24 -22.08
N SER A 591 -27.84 11.40 -21.56
CA SER A 591 -27.32 11.56 -20.20
C SER A 591 -28.39 11.22 -19.14
N TRP A 592 -29.64 11.62 -19.37
CA TRP A 592 -30.77 11.24 -18.50
C TRP A 592 -31.01 9.73 -18.48
N LEU A 593 -31.02 9.08 -19.64
CA LEU A 593 -31.19 7.64 -19.74
C LEU A 593 -30.04 6.89 -19.07
N ALA A 594 -28.80 7.33 -19.29
CA ALA A 594 -27.61 6.77 -18.65
C ALA A 594 -27.67 6.92 -17.12
N PHE A 595 -28.11 8.09 -16.61
CA PHE A 595 -28.34 8.30 -15.19
C PHE A 595 -29.36 7.32 -14.61
N PHE A 596 -30.51 7.13 -15.25
CA PHE A 596 -31.53 6.18 -14.75
C PHE A 596 -31.02 4.74 -14.74
N ILE A 597 -30.28 4.31 -15.77
CA ILE A 597 -29.68 2.97 -15.83
C ILE A 597 -28.63 2.82 -14.73
N ALA A 598 -27.73 3.78 -14.58
CA ALA A 598 -26.70 3.79 -13.55
C ALA A 598 -27.31 3.78 -12.14
N TYR A 599 -28.34 4.58 -11.92
CA TYR A 599 -29.04 4.67 -10.63
C TYR A 599 -29.80 3.37 -10.30
N ALA A 600 -30.49 2.77 -11.27
CA ALA A 600 -31.14 1.47 -11.09
C ALA A 600 -30.11 0.36 -10.78
N ALA A 601 -28.98 0.36 -11.49
CA ALA A 601 -27.88 -0.57 -11.24
C ALA A 601 -27.27 -0.36 -9.85
N TYR A 602 -27.07 0.88 -9.42
CA TYR A 602 -26.63 1.24 -8.08
C TYR A 602 -27.60 0.74 -7.00
N LEU A 603 -28.90 1.00 -7.13
CA LEU A 603 -29.92 0.51 -6.19
C LEU A 603 -29.92 -1.02 -6.09
N TYR A 604 -29.78 -1.71 -7.23
CA TYR A 604 -29.70 -3.18 -7.23
C TYR A 604 -28.40 -3.68 -6.59
N ALA A 605 -27.28 -3.00 -6.80
CA ALA A 605 -26.02 -3.32 -6.15
C ALA A 605 -26.12 -3.16 -4.61
N VAL A 606 -26.71 -2.07 -4.12
CA VAL A 606 -26.96 -1.85 -2.69
C VAL A 606 -27.88 -2.95 -2.13
N PHE A 607 -28.97 -3.28 -2.83
CA PHE A 607 -29.85 -4.39 -2.45
C PHE A 607 -29.08 -5.71 -2.38
N GLY A 608 -28.24 -6.01 -3.38
CA GLY A 608 -27.42 -7.22 -3.41
C GLY A 608 -26.40 -7.30 -2.28
N LEU A 609 -25.80 -6.17 -1.89
CA LEU A 609 -24.89 -6.08 -0.75
C LEU A 609 -25.63 -6.31 0.57
N LEU A 610 -26.79 -5.70 0.76
CA LEU A 610 -27.64 -5.94 1.95
C LEU A 610 -28.10 -7.40 2.02
N PHE A 611 -28.48 -7.98 0.88
CA PHE A 611 -28.80 -9.39 0.78
C PHE A 611 -27.59 -10.28 1.11
N ALA A 612 -26.39 -9.93 0.65
CA ALA A 612 -25.16 -10.63 1.00
C ALA A 612 -24.91 -10.59 2.52
N CYS A 613 -25.07 -9.42 3.15
CA CYS A 613 -24.99 -9.28 4.60
C CYS A 613 -26.01 -10.16 5.32
N TRP A 614 -27.27 -10.18 4.86
CA TRP A 614 -28.30 -11.04 5.42
C TRP A 614 -27.96 -12.54 5.31
N VAL A 615 -27.49 -12.99 4.14
CA VAL A 615 -27.05 -14.38 3.91
C VAL A 615 -25.89 -14.75 4.83
N LEU A 616 -24.90 -13.87 5.00
CA LEU A 616 -23.76 -14.15 5.87
C LEU A 616 -24.12 -14.08 7.36
N TYR A 617 -25.05 -13.20 7.74
CA TYR A 617 -25.57 -13.12 9.11
C TYR A 617 -26.33 -14.38 9.48
N THR A 618 -27.33 -14.76 8.68
CA THR A 618 -28.11 -16.01 8.86
C THR A 618 -27.23 -17.25 8.72
N GLY A 619 -26.17 -17.17 7.91
CA GLY A 619 -25.17 -18.21 7.72
C GLY A 619 -24.13 -18.34 8.85
N GLY A 620 -24.17 -17.48 9.87
CA GLY A 620 -23.25 -17.48 11.01
C GLY A 620 -21.82 -17.01 10.71
N VAL A 621 -21.58 -16.38 9.55
CA VAL A 621 -20.27 -15.92 9.10
C VAL A 621 -20.05 -14.44 9.43
N LEU A 622 -21.08 -13.59 9.30
CA LEU A 622 -20.91 -12.14 9.49
C LEU A 622 -20.60 -11.76 10.94
N THR A 623 -21.23 -12.41 11.92
CA THR A 623 -21.02 -12.12 13.34
C THR A 623 -19.55 -12.27 13.77
N PRO A 624 -18.85 -13.39 13.49
CA PRO A 624 -17.42 -13.49 13.80
C PRO A 624 -16.58 -12.52 12.95
N VAL A 625 -16.95 -12.24 11.70
CA VAL A 625 -16.24 -11.24 10.88
C VAL A 625 -16.27 -9.86 11.54
N VAL A 626 -17.46 -9.37 11.92
CA VAL A 626 -17.62 -8.06 12.58
C VAL A 626 -16.91 -8.03 13.92
N ARG A 627 -17.00 -9.10 14.73
CA ARG A 627 -16.34 -9.17 16.04
C ARG A 627 -14.82 -9.13 15.93
N GLU A 628 -14.23 -9.94 15.04
CA GLU A 628 -12.77 -9.95 14.87
C GLU A 628 -12.29 -8.63 14.24
N THR A 629 -13.04 -8.06 13.29
CA THR A 629 -12.74 -6.73 12.72
C THR A 629 -12.74 -5.67 13.82
N ALA A 630 -13.80 -5.62 14.63
CA ALA A 630 -13.90 -4.67 15.74
C ALA A 630 -12.77 -4.85 16.76
N LYS A 631 -12.36 -6.09 17.05
CA LYS A 631 -11.26 -6.38 17.97
C LYS A 631 -9.92 -5.87 17.43
N VAL A 632 -9.60 -6.16 16.17
CA VAL A 632 -8.34 -5.71 15.54
C VAL A 632 -8.33 -4.18 15.42
N THR A 633 -9.42 -3.57 14.96
CA THR A 633 -9.50 -2.11 14.86
C THR A 633 -9.43 -1.46 16.23
N SER A 634 -10.14 -1.95 17.25
CA SER A 634 -10.06 -1.42 18.61
C SER A 634 -8.64 -1.49 19.17
N MET A 635 -7.90 -2.57 18.88
CA MET A 635 -6.49 -2.70 19.27
C MET A 635 -5.64 -1.59 18.63
N VAL A 636 -5.76 -1.37 17.31
CA VAL A 636 -5.02 -0.30 16.59
C VAL A 636 -5.35 1.07 17.17
N PHE A 637 -6.64 1.38 17.39
CA PHE A 637 -7.07 2.67 17.94
C PHE A 637 -6.59 2.89 19.38
N THR A 638 -6.65 1.87 20.23
CA THR A 638 -6.15 2.00 21.61
C THR A 638 -4.63 2.15 21.65
N ILE A 639 -3.89 1.44 20.79
CA ILE A 639 -2.44 1.66 20.63
C ILE A 639 -2.14 3.09 20.19
N LEU A 640 -2.89 3.62 19.21
CA LEU A 640 -2.75 4.99 18.77
C LEU A 640 -2.96 5.98 19.91
N ILE A 641 -4.02 5.84 20.70
CA ILE A 641 -4.30 6.72 21.85
C ILE A 641 -3.18 6.60 22.90
N GLY A 642 -2.79 5.37 23.28
CA GLY A 642 -1.73 5.13 24.26
C GLY A 642 -0.39 5.71 23.81
N SER A 643 -0.06 5.57 22.52
CA SER A 643 1.18 6.11 21.94
C SER A 643 1.25 7.63 22.01
N GLN A 644 0.13 8.36 21.90
CA GLN A 644 0.14 9.82 22.02
C GLN A 644 0.49 10.26 23.44
N LEU A 645 -0.03 9.56 24.46
CA LEU A 645 0.33 9.80 25.87
C LEU A 645 1.83 9.59 26.09
N LEU A 646 2.36 8.43 25.67
CA LEU A 646 3.77 8.11 25.82
C LEU A 646 4.68 9.11 25.07
N ASN A 647 4.31 9.46 23.84
CA ASN A 647 5.07 10.40 23.02
C ASN A 647 5.13 11.79 23.67
N LEU A 648 4.01 12.29 24.21
CA LEU A 648 4.00 13.57 24.91
C LEU A 648 4.83 13.55 26.20
N VAL A 649 4.86 12.42 26.92
CA VAL A 649 5.76 12.26 28.08
C VAL A 649 7.22 12.36 27.63
N VAL A 650 7.61 11.67 26.56
CA VAL A 650 8.98 11.76 26.00
C VAL A 650 9.34 13.19 25.58
N ILE A 651 8.39 13.91 24.98
CA ILE A 651 8.56 15.33 24.61
C ILE A 651 8.70 16.22 25.85
N SER A 652 7.99 15.91 26.94
CA SER A 652 7.92 16.76 28.14
C SER A 652 9.24 16.94 28.86
N PHE A 653 10.09 15.91 28.86
CA PHE A 653 11.42 15.96 29.47
C PHE A 653 12.56 16.13 28.44
N GLY A 654 12.23 16.39 27.16
CA GLY A 654 13.22 16.64 26.10
C GLY A 654 13.83 15.39 25.45
N GLY A 655 13.28 14.20 25.70
CA GLY A 655 13.81 12.94 25.17
C GLY A 655 13.78 12.84 23.63
N GLU A 656 12.76 13.41 22.98
CA GLU A 656 12.70 13.43 21.51
C GLU A 656 13.85 14.26 20.91
N HIS A 657 14.05 15.48 21.43
CA HIS A 657 15.08 16.39 20.94
C HIS A 657 16.47 15.81 21.18
N TYR A 658 16.69 15.17 22.32
CA TYR A 658 17.93 14.47 22.64
C TYR A 658 18.28 13.38 21.62
N ILE A 659 17.31 12.53 21.26
CA ILE A 659 17.51 11.48 20.25
C ILE A 659 17.76 12.11 18.87
N GLN A 660 17.01 13.14 18.50
CA GLN A 660 17.18 13.81 17.22
C GLN A 660 18.53 14.52 17.11
N GLU A 661 18.99 15.19 18.14
CA GLU A 661 20.31 15.83 18.20
C GLU A 661 21.44 14.80 18.13
N PHE A 662 21.29 13.64 18.79
CA PHE A 662 22.23 12.54 18.67
C PHE A 662 22.32 12.04 17.22
N LEU A 663 21.18 11.81 16.56
CA LEU A 663 21.16 11.35 15.17
C LEU A 663 21.67 12.42 14.19
N LYS A 664 21.33 13.69 14.40
CA LYS A 664 21.82 14.83 13.58
C LYS A 664 23.30 15.15 13.81
N SER A 665 23.91 14.64 14.88
CA SER A 665 25.35 14.84 15.14
C SER A 665 26.25 14.12 14.14
N PHE A 666 25.73 13.10 13.46
CA PHE A 666 26.47 12.40 12.42
C PHE A 666 26.37 13.16 11.09
N ASP A 667 27.51 13.57 10.53
CA ASP A 667 27.54 14.29 9.24
C ASP A 667 27.14 13.43 8.04
N ASN A 668 27.02 12.11 8.20
CA ASN A 668 26.72 11.18 7.11
C ASN A 668 25.31 10.59 7.26
N GLU A 669 24.39 11.02 6.39
CA GLU A 669 22.98 10.57 6.35
C GLU A 669 22.85 9.04 6.22
N VAL A 670 23.75 8.38 5.49
CA VAL A 670 23.78 6.91 5.36
C VAL A 670 24.03 6.24 6.71
N LYS A 671 24.94 6.79 7.53
CA LYS A 671 25.22 6.25 8.87
C LYS A 671 24.00 6.40 9.77
N VAL A 672 23.35 7.56 9.74
CA VAL A 672 22.13 7.82 10.50
C VAL A 672 21.04 6.83 10.11
N PHE A 673 20.81 6.65 8.82
CA PHE A 673 19.82 5.73 8.32
C PHE A 673 20.10 4.28 8.75
N LEU A 674 21.35 3.81 8.66
CA LEU A 674 21.74 2.48 9.14
C LEU A 674 21.56 2.30 10.65
N ILE A 675 21.89 3.32 11.45
CA ILE A 675 21.65 3.31 12.90
C ILE A 675 20.16 3.17 13.18
N VAL A 676 19.31 3.97 12.52
CA VAL A 676 17.86 3.88 12.73
C VAL A 676 17.33 2.53 12.27
N MET A 677 17.78 2.00 11.13
CA MET A 677 17.39 0.66 10.67
C MET A 677 17.77 -0.42 11.68
N LEU A 678 18.96 -0.36 12.27
CA LEU A 678 19.38 -1.29 13.32
C LEU A 678 18.52 -1.15 14.58
N VAL A 679 18.21 0.08 15.00
CA VAL A 679 17.35 0.35 16.15
C VAL A 679 15.95 -0.20 15.91
N LEU A 680 15.32 0.13 14.77
CA LEU A 680 14.00 -0.40 14.39
C LEU A 680 13.98 -1.93 14.32
N PHE A 681 15.06 -2.53 13.83
CA PHE A 681 15.22 -3.98 13.79
C PHE A 681 15.28 -4.61 15.19
N ILE A 682 16.04 -4.02 16.12
CA ILE A 682 16.13 -4.52 17.49
C ILE A 682 14.81 -4.29 18.25
N LEU A 683 14.17 -3.12 18.08
CA LEU A 683 12.91 -2.82 18.74
C LEU A 683 11.79 -3.75 18.26
N GLY A 684 11.79 -4.15 16.99
CA GLY A 684 10.80 -5.08 16.44
C GLY A 684 10.88 -6.50 16.99
N PHE A 685 11.87 -6.80 17.83
CA PHE A 685 11.90 -8.06 18.59
C PHE A 685 10.89 -8.04 19.73
N VAL A 686 10.58 -6.87 20.29
CA VAL A 686 9.73 -6.74 21.48
C VAL A 686 8.46 -5.96 21.21
N LEU A 687 8.50 -5.04 20.24
CA LEU A 687 7.36 -4.22 19.85
C LEU A 687 6.79 -4.74 18.52
N ASP A 688 5.48 -4.73 18.40
CA ASP A 688 4.81 -4.98 17.12
C ASP A 688 4.94 -3.73 16.21
N PHE A 689 4.73 -3.88 14.91
CA PHE A 689 5.01 -2.84 13.93
C PHE A 689 4.14 -1.59 14.17
N LEU A 690 2.91 -1.76 14.68
CA LEU A 690 2.00 -0.66 15.01
C LEU A 690 2.62 0.26 16.07
N GLU A 691 3.21 -0.32 17.10
CA GLU A 691 3.87 0.38 18.20
C GLU A 691 5.10 1.12 17.68
N ILE A 692 5.89 0.48 16.82
CA ILE A 692 7.07 1.13 16.24
C ILE A 692 6.66 2.30 15.34
N ILE A 693 5.65 2.11 14.50
CA ILE A 693 5.11 3.14 13.60
C ILE A 693 4.59 4.34 14.40
N TYR A 694 3.92 4.14 15.53
CA TYR A 694 3.34 5.26 16.29
C TYR A 694 4.24 5.84 17.39
N ILE A 695 5.24 5.11 17.87
CA ILE A 695 6.16 5.58 18.93
C ILE A 695 7.48 6.02 18.32
N VAL A 696 8.13 5.15 17.55
CA VAL A 696 9.52 5.36 17.14
C VAL A 696 9.59 6.25 15.90
N ILE A 697 8.78 5.97 14.87
CA ILE A 697 8.83 6.71 13.59
C ILE A 697 8.59 8.22 13.77
N PRO A 698 7.69 8.72 14.65
CA PRO A 698 7.58 10.16 14.89
C PRO A 698 8.84 10.78 15.50
N ILE A 699 9.60 10.01 16.31
CA ILE A 699 10.84 10.49 16.95
C ILE A 699 11.99 10.55 15.94
N VAL A 700 12.18 9.48 15.15
CA VAL A 700 13.31 9.36 14.21
C VAL A 700 13.00 9.91 12.81
N GLY A 701 11.73 9.96 12.44
CA GLY A 701 11.25 10.29 11.10
C GLY A 701 11.61 11.71 10.64
N PRO A 702 11.53 12.76 11.47
CA PRO A 702 12.00 14.09 11.09
C PRO A 702 13.47 14.11 10.65
N VAL A 703 14.30 13.21 11.21
CA VAL A 703 15.71 13.10 10.84
C VAL A 703 15.89 12.31 9.54
N ILE A 704 15.12 11.25 9.34
CA ILE A 704 15.25 10.40 8.14
C ILE A 704 14.62 11.05 6.91
N TYR A 705 13.36 11.51 7.03
CA TYR A 705 12.61 12.10 5.93
C TYR A 705 13.02 13.56 5.64
N GLY A 706 13.74 14.22 6.56
CA GLY A 706 14.35 15.52 6.32
C GLY A 706 15.65 15.48 5.52
N GLY A 707 16.23 14.28 5.33
CA GLY A 707 17.45 14.07 4.55
C GLY A 707 17.24 14.18 3.04
N THR A 708 18.21 13.66 2.28
CA THR A 708 18.21 13.65 0.80
C THR A 708 17.62 12.38 0.17
N PHE A 709 17.31 11.36 0.98
CA PHE A 709 16.79 10.10 0.46
C PHE A 709 15.35 10.22 -0.05
N ASP A 710 15.06 9.49 -1.14
CA ASP A 710 13.69 9.36 -1.65
C ASP A 710 12.78 8.76 -0.54
N PRO A 711 11.71 9.48 -0.13
CA PRO A 711 10.85 9.04 0.96
C PRO A 711 10.12 7.72 0.64
N LYS A 712 9.88 7.40 -0.64
CA LYS A 712 9.31 6.12 -1.06
C LYS A 712 10.27 4.99 -0.72
N TRP A 713 11.54 5.14 -1.10
CA TRP A 713 12.57 4.15 -0.81
C TRP A 713 12.79 3.96 0.68
N VAL A 714 12.91 5.06 1.44
CA VAL A 714 13.02 5.03 2.91
C VAL A 714 11.88 4.23 3.54
N THR A 715 10.64 4.54 3.14
CA THR A 715 9.44 3.91 3.72
C THR A 715 9.42 2.41 3.45
N ILE A 716 9.77 1.98 2.23
CA ILE A 716 9.82 0.56 1.87
C ILE A 716 10.94 -0.17 2.61
N MET A 717 12.11 0.46 2.75
CA MET A 717 13.21 -0.12 3.53
C MET A 717 12.81 -0.34 4.99
N ILE A 718 12.14 0.64 5.62
CA ILE A 718 11.59 0.50 6.96
C ILE A 718 10.58 -0.65 7.02
N ALA A 719 9.64 -0.74 6.08
CA ALA A 719 8.64 -1.81 6.05
C ALA A 719 9.26 -3.22 5.96
N VAL A 720 10.23 -3.42 5.05
CA VAL A 720 10.92 -4.72 4.90
C VAL A 720 11.79 -5.02 6.13
N ASN A 721 12.38 -4.01 6.77
CA ASN A 721 13.15 -4.19 7.99
C ASN A 721 12.26 -4.62 9.18
N LEU A 722 11.11 -3.98 9.36
CA LEU A 722 10.11 -4.39 10.36
C LEU A 722 9.65 -5.83 10.12
N GLN A 723 9.44 -6.22 8.86
CA GLN A 723 9.10 -7.58 8.46
C GLN A 723 10.21 -8.59 8.82
N THR A 724 11.47 -8.21 8.58
CA THR A 724 12.64 -9.04 8.89
C THR A 724 12.76 -9.25 10.39
N SER A 725 12.59 -8.18 11.16
CA SER A 725 12.57 -8.24 12.62
C SER A 725 11.49 -9.20 13.13
N PHE A 726 10.29 -9.14 12.55
CA PHE A 726 9.15 -9.99 12.95
C PHE A 726 9.38 -11.49 12.74
N LEU A 727 10.35 -11.86 11.90
CA LEU A 727 10.78 -13.25 11.62
C LEU A 727 12.01 -13.70 12.40
N THR A 728 12.76 -12.79 13.03
CA THR A 728 14.11 -13.11 13.52
C THR A 728 14.08 -13.71 14.92
N PRO A 729 14.68 -14.91 15.14
CA PRO A 729 14.85 -15.48 16.48
C PRO A 729 15.76 -14.60 17.37
N PRO A 730 15.59 -14.61 18.70
CA PRO A 730 14.69 -15.49 19.47
C PRO A 730 13.27 -14.94 19.65
N PHE A 731 12.99 -13.70 19.26
CA PHE A 731 11.75 -13.02 19.64
C PHE A 731 10.72 -12.82 18.53
N GLY A 732 11.00 -13.20 17.28
CA GLY A 732 10.10 -12.98 16.15
C GLY A 732 8.65 -13.41 16.43
N PHE A 733 7.73 -12.44 16.50
CA PHE A 733 6.32 -12.65 16.83
C PHE A 733 5.64 -13.70 15.95
N ALA A 734 5.96 -13.70 14.64
CA ALA A 734 5.46 -14.72 13.72
C ALA A 734 5.80 -16.15 14.18
N LEU A 735 6.98 -16.34 14.77
CA LEU A 735 7.44 -17.64 15.26
C LEU A 735 6.64 -18.09 16.49
N PHE A 736 6.30 -17.16 17.39
CA PHE A 736 5.46 -17.45 18.55
C PHE A 736 4.01 -17.71 18.18
N TYR A 737 3.47 -16.95 17.22
CA TYR A 737 2.14 -17.21 16.66
C TYR A 737 2.06 -18.60 16.02
N LEU A 738 3.07 -18.97 15.23
CA LEU A 738 3.16 -20.31 14.66
C LEU A 738 3.32 -21.38 15.76
N ARG A 739 4.15 -21.12 16.77
CA ARG A 739 4.35 -22.05 17.89
C ARG A 739 3.06 -22.30 18.66
N GLY A 740 2.20 -21.28 18.80
CA GLY A 740 0.90 -21.38 19.48
C GLY A 740 -0.07 -22.37 18.80
N VAL A 741 0.08 -22.59 17.49
CA VAL A 741 -0.76 -23.52 16.72
C VAL A 741 -0.05 -24.79 16.27
N ALA A 742 1.28 -24.85 16.41
CA ALA A 742 2.08 -25.99 16.00
C ALA A 742 1.80 -27.22 16.87
N PRO A 743 1.72 -28.42 16.28
CA PRO A 743 1.47 -29.65 17.02
C PRO A 743 2.71 -30.02 17.86
N LYS A 744 2.54 -30.89 18.87
CA LYS A 744 3.54 -31.13 19.93
C LYS A 744 4.87 -31.67 19.41
N GLU A 745 4.86 -32.30 18.24
CA GLU A 745 6.04 -32.87 17.58
C GLU A 745 6.97 -31.78 17.01
N VAL A 746 6.47 -30.56 16.81
CA VAL A 746 7.23 -29.42 16.29
C VAL A 746 7.80 -28.61 17.46
N THR A 747 9.10 -28.72 17.68
CA THR A 747 9.80 -27.98 18.73
C THR A 747 10.11 -26.53 18.30
N THR A 748 10.30 -25.63 19.26
CA THR A 748 10.76 -24.25 18.99
C THR A 748 12.08 -24.22 18.23
N GLY A 749 12.97 -25.18 18.51
CA GLY A 749 14.23 -25.33 17.76
C GLY A 749 14.02 -25.69 16.29
N HIS A 750 12.95 -26.42 15.94
CA HIS A 750 12.59 -26.67 14.54
C HIS A 750 12.12 -25.39 13.85
N ILE A 751 11.31 -24.57 14.52
CA ILE A 751 10.82 -23.29 13.99
C ILE A 751 11.98 -22.33 13.77
N TYR A 752 12.87 -22.18 14.75
CA TYR A 752 14.02 -21.27 14.63
C TYR A 752 14.99 -21.68 13.52
N ARG A 753 15.35 -22.97 13.44
CA ARG A 753 16.19 -23.45 12.32
C ARG A 753 15.49 -23.34 10.97
N GLY A 754 14.17 -23.49 10.96
CA GLY A 754 13.34 -23.35 9.78
C GLY A 754 13.32 -21.93 9.20
N VAL A 755 13.28 -20.91 10.05
CA VAL A 755 13.17 -19.51 9.59
C VAL A 755 14.52 -18.88 9.20
N VAL A 756 15.65 -19.34 9.76
CA VAL A 756 16.98 -18.75 9.48
C VAL A 756 17.26 -18.51 7.98
N PRO A 757 17.01 -19.48 7.07
CA PRO A 757 17.20 -19.24 5.64
C PRO A 757 16.31 -18.12 5.08
N PHE A 758 15.08 -17.98 5.57
CA PHE A 758 14.16 -16.92 5.14
C PHE A 758 14.55 -15.55 5.69
N VAL A 759 15.11 -15.49 6.90
CA VAL A 759 15.72 -14.26 7.43
C VAL A 759 16.93 -13.85 6.59
N LEU A 760 17.79 -14.80 6.21
CA LEU A 760 18.91 -14.52 5.30
C LEU A 760 18.44 -14.01 3.93
N ILE A 761 17.35 -14.56 3.39
CA ILE A 761 16.74 -14.07 2.15
C ILE A 761 16.19 -12.66 2.33
N GLN A 762 15.60 -12.33 3.48
CA GLN A 762 15.12 -10.98 3.78
C GLN A 762 16.27 -9.97 3.90
N VAL A 763 17.35 -10.33 4.58
CA VAL A 763 18.57 -9.50 4.65
C VAL A 763 19.18 -9.32 3.26
N ALA A 764 19.21 -10.37 2.44
CA ALA A 764 19.63 -10.27 1.05
C ALA A 764 18.67 -9.38 0.23
N GLY A 765 17.36 -9.46 0.48
CA GLY A 765 16.35 -8.59 -0.12
C GLY A 765 16.59 -7.12 0.24
N LEU A 766 16.83 -6.80 1.51
CA LEU A 766 17.23 -5.45 1.95
C LEU A 766 18.52 -4.99 1.26
N ALA A 767 19.51 -5.85 1.12
CA ALA A 767 20.74 -5.52 0.39
C ALA A 767 20.47 -5.27 -1.10
N ILE A 768 19.59 -6.05 -1.74
CA ILE A 768 19.19 -5.82 -3.13
C ILE A 768 18.49 -4.46 -3.27
N LEU A 769 17.55 -4.14 -2.39
CA LEU A 769 16.86 -2.83 -2.40
C LEU A 769 17.81 -1.67 -2.09
N TRP A 770 18.88 -1.92 -1.33
CA TRP A 770 19.94 -0.95 -1.08
C TRP A 770 20.76 -0.65 -2.32
N PHE A 771 21.24 -1.68 -3.02
CA PHE A 771 22.08 -1.50 -4.21
C PHE A 771 21.27 -1.14 -5.46
N PHE A 772 19.98 -1.49 -5.50
CA PHE A 772 19.08 -1.27 -6.63
C PHE A 772 17.80 -0.54 -6.17
N PRO A 773 17.90 0.75 -5.77
CA PRO A 773 16.74 1.54 -5.35
C PRO A 773 15.67 1.69 -6.45
N GLN A 774 16.07 1.49 -7.71
CA GLN A 774 15.17 1.51 -8.87
C GLN A 774 14.04 0.48 -8.77
N ILE A 775 14.23 -0.62 -8.04
CA ILE A 775 13.17 -1.61 -7.81
C ILE A 775 11.97 -0.97 -7.11
N VAL A 776 12.21 0.01 -6.24
CA VAL A 776 11.17 0.74 -5.52
C VAL A 776 10.63 1.90 -6.34
N THR A 777 11.48 2.61 -7.09
CA THR A 777 11.11 3.87 -7.75
C THR A 777 10.57 3.70 -9.17
N ILE A 778 10.83 2.58 -9.85
CA ILE A 778 10.46 2.39 -11.26
C ILE A 778 8.96 2.38 -11.50
N LEU A 779 8.18 1.68 -10.67
CA LEU A 779 6.74 1.58 -10.89
C LEU A 779 6.04 2.92 -10.62
N PRO A 780 6.36 3.66 -9.54
CA PRO A 780 5.92 5.04 -9.37
C PRO A 780 6.31 5.98 -10.53
N ALA A 781 7.52 5.84 -11.08
CA ALA A 781 7.98 6.70 -12.16
C ALA A 781 7.27 6.43 -13.50
N LEU A 782 6.80 5.19 -13.73
CA LEU A 782 6.05 4.81 -14.92
C LEU A 782 4.55 5.15 -14.83
N MET A 783 4.03 5.34 -13.61
CA MET A 783 2.63 5.69 -13.34
C MET A 783 2.55 6.93 -12.45
N PRO A 784 3.07 8.10 -12.92
CA PRO A 784 2.94 9.34 -12.17
C PRO A 784 1.45 9.69 -12.02
N ASN A 785 1.04 9.95 -10.77
CA ASN A 785 -0.33 10.34 -10.41
C ASN A 785 -0.56 11.83 -10.64
#